data_AF-A0A6B3RF62-F1
#
_entry.id   AF-A0A6B3RF62-F1
#
_cell.length_a   1.000
_cell.length_b   1.000
_cell.length_c   1.000
_cell.angle_alpha   90.00
_cell.angle_beta   90.00
_cell.angle_gamma   90.00
#
_symmetry.space_group_name_H-M   'P 1'
#
loop_
_entity.id
_entity.type
_entity.pdbx_description
1 polymer ?
#
loop_
_entity_poly.entity_id
_entity_poly.type
_entity_poly.pdbx_seq_one_letter_code
_entity_poly.pdbx_strand_id
1 'polypeptide(L)'
;MSDATTHLLLPYILAAQAQKHITHNEALRILDGLVQLSVLDQNLTVPPGSPADGDRFLVASGATGDWAGWDLNIALWTDGSWLRLPPRTGWRAWVEDEAVLLVWTGAAWEVVGEPSDISDAIFSLVNDADPTKKAVFSLSGISTSTTRSYTLPNTSSELAILAGTQTFTGNKTFSGTLTASGTVTVSGATATIGTATGTATYGMGTGATTTGLTKTVNLGTGGASGSNTVVNIGPATSGANGTTVINTPTVTFANAVTQVGMPQANLTAQLLGLGGATADSYNRLSVNTPAVLLNNAGAGIEATVNKAAAGNDASFAFKTNWSARALIGLLGSDDFSFKVSPDGSAFYEALRIDRASGRVEMPEPVVLPALDAVPAPPPTGKLALYARDRAGAGWLDVQRPSGRFFPLQPHFGVNRIATWAPSTGTTVNTNGMPRTAVGTVATPTLATTNLSTSMRRWRVTSAATADAAAEERSAGWVCWRGNADGLGGFTYVNRLSLVTLQGTGMGFFGLYGSTAALATTLTLSAVVNCIGIGFQRGTHTNWQLVQNDASGAPTLTDLGASFPVASTTNVLTLTLLAAPNSSEIGVRVVEEVSGAVVEAMLDTDIPAATQLLSPRNYMNNGATAAAVAYDCSGVYVETDY
;
A
#
# COMPACT_ATOMS: atom_id res chain seq x y z
N MET A 1 31.88 65.60 -128.23
CA MET A 1 31.66 64.28 -127.61
C MET A 1 32.67 64.16 -126.48
N SER A 2 32.32 63.53 -125.37
CA SER A 2 33.30 63.13 -124.36
C SER A 2 34.13 61.96 -124.88
N ASP A 3 35.33 61.77 -124.31
CA ASP A 3 36.20 60.64 -124.61
C ASP A 3 36.01 59.47 -123.60
N ALA A 4 34.97 59.51 -122.76
CA ALA A 4 34.66 58.48 -121.75
C ALA A 4 33.17 58.46 -121.32
N THR A 5 32.76 57.37 -120.64
CA THR A 5 31.44 57.21 -119.98
C THR A 5 31.29 58.07 -118.72
N THR A 6 30.07 58.16 -118.17
CA THR A 6 29.70 59.23 -117.24
C THR A 6 29.89 58.87 -115.76
N HIS A 7 29.50 57.67 -115.31
CA HIS A 7 29.63 57.26 -113.91
C HIS A 7 30.95 56.57 -113.59
N LEU A 8 31.38 55.66 -114.49
CA LEU A 8 32.55 54.80 -114.32
C LEU A 8 33.80 55.35 -115.03
N LEU A 9 33.67 56.44 -115.80
CA LEU A 9 34.75 57.11 -116.53
C LEU A 9 35.54 56.18 -117.47
N LEU A 10 34.85 55.23 -118.12
CA LEU A 10 35.47 54.25 -119.02
C LEU A 10 35.77 54.88 -120.39
N PRO A 11 37.01 54.81 -120.90
CA PRO A 11 37.40 55.54 -122.11
C PRO A 11 36.78 54.94 -123.38
N TYR A 12 36.36 55.83 -124.28
CA TYR A 12 35.81 55.49 -125.59
C TYR A 12 36.90 55.32 -126.66
N ILE A 13 36.63 54.47 -127.66
CA ILE A 13 37.49 54.33 -128.83
C ILE A 13 37.24 55.50 -129.80
N LEU A 14 38.30 56.18 -130.23
CA LEU A 14 38.25 57.31 -131.16
C LEU A 14 37.83 56.91 -132.59
N ALA A 15 37.29 57.88 -133.32
CA ALA A 15 36.85 57.72 -134.70
C ALA A 15 38.00 57.37 -135.67
N ALA A 16 37.64 56.95 -136.89
CA ALA A 16 38.51 56.48 -137.98
C ALA A 16 39.17 55.08 -137.85
N GLN A 17 39.06 54.36 -136.73
CA GLN A 17 39.45 52.93 -136.65
C GLN A 17 38.40 51.97 -137.26
N ALA A 18 38.16 52.06 -138.58
CA ALA A 18 37.30 51.14 -139.35
C ALA A 18 35.93 50.84 -138.68
N GLN A 19 35.28 51.89 -138.14
CA GLN A 19 33.95 51.87 -137.48
C GLN A 19 33.78 50.97 -136.23
N LYS A 20 34.83 50.33 -135.71
CA LYS A 20 34.75 49.48 -134.50
C LYS A 20 34.33 50.21 -133.21
N HIS A 21 34.50 51.53 -133.17
CA HIS A 21 34.13 52.35 -132.02
C HIS A 21 32.62 52.37 -131.74
N ILE A 22 31.76 52.14 -132.74
CA ILE A 22 30.31 52.30 -132.60
C ILE A 22 29.74 51.32 -131.57
N THR A 23 29.84 50.01 -131.84
CA THR A 23 29.23 48.96 -130.99
C THR A 23 29.94 48.77 -129.66
N HIS A 24 31.25 49.03 -129.58
CA HIS A 24 31.99 48.92 -128.32
C HIS A 24 31.62 50.04 -127.35
N ASN A 25 31.59 51.29 -127.82
CA ASN A 25 31.22 52.43 -126.99
C ASN A 25 29.73 52.33 -126.57
N GLU A 26 28.85 51.73 -127.38
CA GLU A 26 27.45 51.44 -127.01
C GLU A 26 27.36 50.45 -125.83
N ALA A 27 28.13 49.35 -125.85
CA ALA A 27 28.18 48.40 -124.74
C ALA A 27 28.72 49.02 -123.44
N LEU A 28 29.70 49.93 -123.54
CA LEU A 28 30.22 50.66 -122.38
C LEU A 28 29.16 51.57 -121.72
N ARG A 29 28.30 52.25 -122.49
CA ARG A 29 27.18 53.05 -121.95
C ARG A 29 26.19 52.22 -121.14
N ILE A 30 25.83 51.01 -121.62
CA ILE A 30 24.92 50.10 -120.89
C ILE A 30 25.55 49.63 -119.57
N LEU A 31 26.85 49.32 -119.57
CA LEU A 31 27.57 48.89 -118.37
C LEU A 31 27.60 50.02 -117.32
N ASP A 32 27.86 51.25 -117.76
CA ASP A 32 27.95 52.46 -116.94
C ASP A 32 26.64 52.75 -116.19
N GLY A 33 25.48 52.52 -116.83
CA GLY A 33 24.19 52.70 -116.17
C GLY A 33 23.83 51.62 -115.14
N LEU A 34 24.25 50.37 -115.37
CA LEU A 34 23.80 49.20 -114.60
C LEU A 34 24.70 48.82 -113.41
N VAL A 35 26.01 49.05 -113.51
CA VAL A 35 26.94 48.74 -112.42
C VAL A 35 26.80 49.79 -111.33
N GLN A 36 26.65 49.34 -110.08
CA GLN A 36 26.30 50.22 -108.95
C GLN A 36 25.05 51.05 -109.28
N LEU A 37 23.96 50.34 -109.61
CA LEU A 37 22.66 50.93 -109.92
C LEU A 37 22.15 51.76 -108.74
N SER A 38 22.20 53.07 -108.93
CA SER A 38 21.65 54.09 -108.05
C SER A 38 20.68 54.90 -108.91
N VAL A 39 19.47 55.11 -108.42
CA VAL A 39 18.43 55.88 -109.10
C VAL A 39 18.07 57.10 -108.26
N LEU A 40 17.86 58.23 -108.94
CA LEU A 40 17.55 59.51 -108.29
C LEU A 40 16.16 59.50 -107.64
N ASP A 41 15.21 58.81 -108.26
CA ASP A 41 13.81 58.69 -107.85
C ASP A 41 13.24 57.36 -108.43
N GLN A 42 12.23 56.79 -107.77
CA GLN A 42 11.47 55.61 -108.20
C GLN A 42 9.98 55.87 -108.49
N ASN A 43 9.51 57.09 -108.22
CA ASN A 43 8.11 57.48 -108.17
C ASN A 43 7.67 58.29 -109.42
N LEU A 44 8.57 58.57 -110.36
CA LEU A 44 8.29 59.33 -111.59
C LEU A 44 7.69 58.46 -112.71
N THR A 45 6.57 58.92 -113.28
CA THR A 45 5.89 58.31 -114.44
C THR A 45 6.09 59.09 -115.76
N VAL A 46 6.82 60.20 -115.74
CA VAL A 46 7.09 61.06 -116.91
C VAL A 46 8.58 61.42 -116.89
N PRO A 47 9.30 61.35 -118.03
CA PRO A 47 10.69 61.79 -118.07
C PRO A 47 10.82 63.26 -117.63
N PRO A 48 11.85 63.62 -116.83
CA PRO A 48 12.13 65.01 -116.50
C PRO A 48 12.39 65.82 -117.78
N GLY A 49 12.03 67.11 -117.78
CA GLY A 49 12.16 67.97 -118.96
C GLY A 49 13.58 68.40 -119.32
N SER A 50 14.56 68.17 -118.43
CA SER A 50 15.97 68.58 -118.58
C SER A 50 16.93 67.61 -117.88
N PRO A 51 16.99 66.32 -118.27
CA PRO A 51 17.91 65.34 -117.68
C PRO A 51 19.38 65.68 -118.00
N ALA A 52 20.26 65.43 -117.04
CA ALA A 52 21.71 65.43 -117.25
C ALA A 52 22.16 64.08 -117.84
N ASP A 53 23.24 64.08 -118.63
CA ASP A 53 23.84 62.84 -119.12
C ASP A 53 24.26 61.96 -117.93
N GLY A 54 23.88 60.69 -117.95
CA GLY A 54 24.01 59.76 -116.84
C GLY A 54 22.79 59.64 -115.93
N ASP A 55 21.79 60.53 -115.99
CA ASP A 55 20.65 60.45 -115.07
C ASP A 55 19.91 59.10 -115.16
N ARG A 56 19.68 58.48 -113.99
CA ARG A 56 19.04 57.17 -113.82
C ARG A 56 17.80 57.27 -112.96
N PHE A 57 16.70 56.73 -113.45
CA PHE A 57 15.42 56.66 -112.75
C PHE A 57 14.88 55.24 -112.78
N LEU A 58 14.23 54.81 -111.69
CA LEU A 58 13.33 53.67 -111.72
C LEU A 58 11.95 54.20 -112.12
N VAL A 59 11.46 53.77 -113.28
CA VAL A 59 10.21 54.29 -113.84
C VAL A 59 9.03 53.74 -113.05
N ALA A 60 8.20 54.61 -112.46
CA ALA A 60 7.01 54.20 -111.75
C ALA A 60 5.94 53.61 -112.69
N SER A 61 5.00 52.85 -112.13
CA SER A 61 3.88 52.27 -112.88
C SER A 61 2.92 53.36 -113.39
N GLY A 62 2.59 53.32 -114.69
CA GLY A 62 1.83 54.35 -115.39
C GLY A 62 2.67 55.25 -116.31
N ALA A 63 3.77 54.73 -116.86
CA ALA A 63 4.77 55.51 -117.59
C ALA A 63 4.25 56.14 -118.90
N THR A 64 4.62 57.41 -119.15
CA THR A 64 4.21 58.19 -120.34
C THR A 64 5.37 58.99 -120.95
N GLY A 65 5.13 59.69 -122.06
CA GLY A 65 6.16 60.40 -122.81
C GLY A 65 7.19 59.43 -123.42
N ASP A 66 8.47 59.81 -123.43
CA ASP A 66 9.55 58.96 -123.94
C ASP A 66 9.74 57.66 -123.14
N TRP A 67 9.21 57.58 -121.91
CA TRP A 67 9.21 56.38 -121.07
C TRP A 67 7.98 55.47 -121.26
N ALA A 68 7.10 55.76 -122.22
CA ALA A 68 5.85 55.01 -122.40
C ALA A 68 6.09 53.48 -122.55
N GLY A 69 5.49 52.69 -121.65
CA GLY A 69 5.63 51.23 -121.59
C GLY A 69 6.96 50.73 -120.99
N TRP A 70 7.66 51.57 -120.23
CA TRP A 70 8.91 51.24 -119.51
C TRP A 70 8.68 51.07 -118.00
N ASP A 71 7.45 50.85 -117.57
CA ASP A 71 7.03 50.68 -116.16
C ASP A 71 7.94 49.69 -115.41
N LEU A 72 8.42 50.08 -114.23
CA LEU A 72 9.35 49.33 -113.37
C LEU A 72 10.71 48.98 -114.02
N ASN A 73 11.02 49.56 -115.19
CA ASN A 73 12.35 49.46 -115.81
C ASN A 73 13.23 50.62 -115.33
N ILE A 74 14.55 50.49 -115.51
CA ILE A 74 15.47 51.60 -115.33
C ILE A 74 15.52 52.41 -116.63
N ALA A 75 15.38 53.73 -116.54
CA ALA A 75 15.62 54.66 -117.62
C ALA A 75 16.96 55.39 -117.40
N LEU A 76 17.81 55.44 -118.43
CA LEU A 76 19.11 56.12 -118.43
C LEU A 76 19.12 57.20 -119.51
N TRP A 77 19.50 58.44 -119.21
CA TRP A 77 19.71 59.47 -120.23
C TRP A 77 21.17 59.46 -120.70
N THR A 78 21.41 59.35 -122.01
CA THR A 78 22.77 59.40 -122.57
C THR A 78 22.80 59.88 -124.03
N ASP A 79 23.80 60.70 -124.39
CA ASP A 79 24.01 61.27 -125.73
C ASP A 79 22.77 61.96 -126.33
N GLY A 80 21.92 62.53 -125.46
CA GLY A 80 20.69 63.24 -125.86
C GLY A 80 19.49 62.35 -126.16
N SER A 81 19.48 61.09 -125.72
CA SER A 81 18.30 60.21 -125.80
C SER A 81 18.15 59.31 -124.57
N TRP A 82 16.93 58.82 -124.33
CA TRP A 82 16.64 57.85 -123.26
C TRP A 82 16.97 56.42 -123.72
N LEU A 83 17.66 55.67 -122.88
CA LEU A 83 17.95 54.25 -123.04
C LEU A 83 17.21 53.43 -121.98
N ARG A 84 16.54 52.36 -122.41
CA ARG A 84 15.76 51.45 -121.56
C ARG A 84 16.63 50.30 -121.04
N LEU A 85 16.55 50.04 -119.74
CA LEU A 85 17.29 48.97 -119.06
C LEU A 85 16.32 48.10 -118.21
N PRO A 86 15.83 46.95 -118.75
CA PRO A 86 14.89 46.08 -118.02
C PRO A 86 15.56 45.26 -116.89
N PRO A 87 15.00 45.24 -115.66
CA PRO A 87 15.57 44.53 -114.53
C PRO A 87 15.39 43.01 -114.57
N ARG A 88 16.20 42.30 -113.76
CA ARG A 88 16.11 40.85 -113.54
C ARG A 88 16.04 40.55 -112.05
N THR A 89 15.43 39.43 -111.65
CA THR A 89 15.27 39.04 -110.24
C THR A 89 16.61 39.09 -109.48
N GLY A 90 16.59 39.67 -108.27
CA GLY A 90 17.79 39.89 -107.46
C GLY A 90 18.61 41.12 -107.84
N TRP A 91 18.20 41.89 -108.86
CA TRP A 91 18.70 43.26 -109.05
C TRP A 91 18.39 44.09 -107.80
N ARG A 92 19.32 44.96 -107.46
CA ARG A 92 19.25 45.89 -106.35
C ARG A 92 19.46 47.29 -106.90
N ALA A 93 18.59 48.19 -106.49
CA ALA A 93 18.71 49.61 -106.74
C ALA A 93 18.78 50.30 -105.37
N TRP A 94 19.73 51.22 -105.24
CA TRP A 94 19.65 52.22 -104.18
C TRP A 94 18.76 53.35 -104.69
N VAL A 95 17.76 53.75 -103.91
CA VAL A 95 16.92 54.91 -104.21
C VAL A 95 17.45 56.08 -103.37
N GLU A 96 17.98 57.11 -104.03
CA GLU A 96 18.80 58.12 -103.37
C GLU A 96 18.00 59.07 -102.45
N ASP A 97 16.75 59.38 -102.79
CA ASP A 97 15.88 60.29 -102.06
C ASP A 97 15.25 59.66 -100.80
N GLU A 98 14.88 58.37 -100.87
CA GLU A 98 14.30 57.60 -99.76
C GLU A 98 15.35 56.95 -98.83
N ALA A 99 16.61 56.83 -99.28
CA ALA A 99 17.69 56.15 -98.57
C ALA A 99 17.38 54.68 -98.18
N VAL A 100 16.60 53.99 -99.02
CA VAL A 100 16.25 52.57 -98.86
C VAL A 100 16.95 51.71 -99.91
N LEU A 101 17.34 50.49 -99.49
CA LEU A 101 17.79 49.45 -100.39
C LEU A 101 16.59 48.60 -100.81
N LEU A 102 16.31 48.57 -102.11
CA LEU A 102 15.26 47.73 -102.68
C LEU A 102 15.85 46.53 -103.43
N VAL A 103 15.10 45.43 -103.44
CA VAL A 103 15.41 44.23 -104.25
C VAL A 103 14.24 43.88 -105.17
N TRP A 104 14.53 43.62 -106.44
CA TRP A 104 13.52 43.16 -107.40
C TRP A 104 13.24 41.66 -107.18
N THR A 105 12.03 41.34 -106.72
CA THR A 105 11.58 39.97 -106.43
C THR A 105 11.28 39.15 -107.69
N GLY A 106 11.22 39.80 -108.85
CA GLY A 106 10.68 39.25 -110.10
C GLY A 106 9.31 39.82 -110.48
N ALA A 107 8.62 40.44 -109.52
CA ALA A 107 7.32 41.09 -109.73
C ALA A 107 7.19 42.48 -109.07
N ALA A 108 7.93 42.75 -108.00
CA ALA A 108 7.91 44.02 -107.26
C ALA A 108 9.29 44.36 -106.66
N TRP A 109 9.45 45.60 -106.18
CA TRP A 109 10.58 46.06 -105.37
C TRP A 109 10.16 46.10 -103.88
N GLU A 110 10.95 45.54 -102.95
CA GLU A 110 10.60 45.39 -101.52
C GLU A 110 11.70 45.86 -100.54
N VAL A 111 11.31 46.19 -99.30
CA VAL A 111 12.11 46.78 -98.18
C VAL A 111 12.48 45.70 -97.12
N VAL A 112 13.49 45.95 -96.26
CA VAL A 112 14.09 44.92 -95.39
C VAL A 112 14.20 45.31 -93.88
N GLY A 113 13.26 44.82 -93.03
CA GLY A 113 13.48 44.36 -91.63
C GLY A 113 12.91 45.15 -90.40
N GLU A 114 11.89 44.62 -89.68
CA GLU A 114 11.35 45.11 -88.36
C GLU A 114 10.70 43.96 -87.48
N PRO A 115 10.47 44.11 -86.14
CA PRO A 115 9.94 43.06 -85.22
C PRO A 115 8.39 43.00 -84.93
N SER A 116 7.89 41.91 -84.27
CA SER A 116 6.45 41.63 -83.98
C SER A 116 6.12 40.66 -82.79
N ASP A 117 4.82 40.49 -82.44
CA ASP A 117 4.23 39.71 -81.31
C ASP A 117 4.10 38.16 -81.51
N ILE A 118 3.88 37.38 -80.41
CA ILE A 118 3.80 35.88 -80.40
C ILE A 118 2.65 35.32 -79.50
N SER A 119 2.05 34.17 -79.88
CA SER A 119 0.94 33.47 -79.19
C SER A 119 1.35 32.43 -78.13
N ASP A 120 0.50 32.20 -77.11
CA ASP A 120 0.67 31.21 -76.04
C ASP A 120 0.63 29.74 -76.50
N ALA A 121 0.02 29.45 -77.65
CA ALA A 121 0.09 28.14 -78.30
C ALA A 121 1.49 27.82 -78.86
N ILE A 122 2.33 28.85 -79.06
CA ILE A 122 3.65 28.76 -79.71
C ILE A 122 4.77 28.91 -78.67
N PHE A 123 4.63 29.82 -77.71
CA PHE A 123 5.65 30.05 -76.70
C PHE A 123 5.66 28.97 -75.61
N SER A 124 6.75 28.20 -75.56
CA SER A 124 7.00 27.24 -74.48
C SER A 124 8.49 27.15 -74.16
N LEU A 125 8.80 26.99 -72.87
CA LEU A 125 10.18 26.75 -72.43
C LEU A 125 10.43 25.24 -72.50
N VAL A 126 11.13 24.83 -73.55
CA VAL A 126 11.38 23.42 -73.92
C VAL A 126 12.84 23.06 -73.64
N ASN A 127 13.09 21.85 -73.13
CA ASN A 127 14.45 21.35 -72.99
C ASN A 127 15.04 20.96 -74.36
N ASP A 128 16.17 21.55 -74.72
CA ASP A 128 16.81 21.40 -76.04
C ASP A 128 17.23 19.95 -76.38
N ALA A 129 17.66 19.18 -75.37
CA ALA A 129 18.04 17.77 -75.53
C ALA A 129 16.87 16.79 -75.41
N ASP A 130 15.74 17.21 -74.82
CA ASP A 130 14.52 16.41 -74.67
C ASP A 130 13.28 17.30 -74.86
N PRO A 131 12.82 17.46 -76.12
CA PRO A 131 11.72 18.36 -76.45
C PRO A 131 10.36 18.02 -75.81
N THR A 132 10.25 16.88 -75.12
CA THR A 132 9.04 16.49 -74.39
C THR A 132 8.91 17.22 -73.04
N LYS A 133 10.03 17.71 -72.48
CA LYS A 133 10.07 18.46 -71.22
C LYS A 133 9.81 19.94 -71.49
N LYS A 134 8.56 20.37 -71.33
CA LYS A 134 8.12 21.74 -71.59
C LYS A 134 7.34 22.38 -70.45
N ALA A 135 7.61 23.65 -70.17
CA ALA A 135 6.72 24.53 -69.42
C ALA A 135 5.91 25.38 -70.41
N VAL A 136 4.58 25.39 -70.24
CA VAL A 136 3.61 26.11 -71.08
C VAL A 136 2.79 27.07 -70.24
N PHE A 137 2.45 28.22 -70.80
CA PHE A 137 1.65 29.25 -70.15
C PHE A 137 0.24 29.22 -70.75
N SER A 138 -0.70 28.52 -70.12
CA SER A 138 -2.09 28.44 -70.62
C SER A 138 -2.89 29.67 -70.19
N LEU A 139 -3.39 30.44 -71.15
CA LEU A 139 -4.24 31.60 -70.87
C LEU A 139 -5.75 31.27 -70.82
N SER A 140 -6.14 30.01 -71.04
CA SER A 140 -7.55 29.58 -71.14
C SER A 140 -8.40 29.78 -69.87
N GLY A 141 -7.78 29.96 -68.71
CA GLY A 141 -8.45 30.32 -67.45
C GLY A 141 -8.59 31.81 -67.20
N ILE A 142 -8.15 32.67 -68.13
CA ILE A 142 -8.20 34.13 -68.04
C ILE A 142 -9.35 34.66 -68.91
N SER A 143 -10.21 35.48 -68.32
CA SER A 143 -11.34 36.11 -69.01
C SER A 143 -10.89 37.06 -70.13
N THR A 144 -11.72 37.23 -71.15
CA THR A 144 -11.47 38.15 -72.27
C THR A 144 -11.11 39.57 -71.82
N SER A 145 -10.22 40.22 -72.57
CA SER A 145 -9.65 41.55 -72.28
C SER A 145 -8.98 41.73 -70.90
N THR A 146 -8.59 40.65 -70.22
CA THR A 146 -7.92 40.71 -68.92
C THR A 146 -6.42 40.41 -69.05
N THR A 147 -5.57 41.44 -68.91
CA THR A 147 -4.10 41.25 -68.82
C THR A 147 -3.70 40.83 -67.41
N ARG A 148 -2.78 39.86 -67.28
CA ARG A 148 -2.12 39.51 -66.01
C ARG A 148 -0.60 39.62 -66.15
N SER A 149 0.01 40.43 -65.28
CA SER A 149 1.46 40.61 -65.24
C SER A 149 2.08 39.78 -64.11
N TYR A 150 3.19 39.11 -64.43
CA TYR A 150 3.99 38.35 -63.47
C TYR A 150 5.40 38.97 -63.44
N THR A 151 5.87 39.34 -62.25
CA THR A 151 7.18 39.98 -62.06
C THR A 151 8.08 39.07 -61.22
N LEU A 152 9.29 38.78 -61.70
CA LEU A 152 10.29 38.02 -60.95
C LEU A 152 11.04 38.94 -59.97
N PRO A 153 11.30 38.51 -58.72
CA PRO A 153 12.12 39.26 -57.77
C PRO A 153 13.60 39.18 -58.15
N ASN A 154 14.39 40.20 -57.78
CA ASN A 154 15.84 40.23 -58.00
C ASN A 154 16.60 39.35 -56.98
N THR A 155 16.36 38.04 -57.01
CA THR A 155 17.03 37.03 -56.18
C THR A 155 16.94 35.66 -56.85
N SER A 156 17.85 34.74 -56.54
CA SER A 156 17.76 33.34 -56.95
C SER A 156 16.81 32.59 -56.01
N SER A 157 15.57 32.36 -56.45
CA SER A 157 14.53 31.64 -55.68
C SER A 157 13.54 30.91 -56.60
N GLU A 158 12.87 29.89 -56.06
CA GLU A 158 11.67 29.29 -56.63
C GLU A 158 10.44 30.20 -56.38
N LEU A 159 9.33 29.97 -57.11
CA LEU A 159 8.15 30.85 -57.17
C LEU A 159 6.93 30.25 -56.42
N ALA A 160 6.34 30.97 -55.45
CA ALA A 160 5.16 30.51 -54.68
C ALA A 160 4.28 31.67 -54.16
N ILE A 161 2.98 31.41 -53.89
CA ILE A 161 1.97 32.42 -53.48
C ILE A 161 1.47 32.15 -52.04
N LEU A 162 1.55 33.13 -51.12
CA LEU A 162 1.33 32.96 -49.68
C LEU A 162 0.40 34.04 -49.03
N ALA A 163 -0.86 34.19 -49.45
CA ALA A 163 -1.85 34.99 -48.70
C ALA A 163 -3.29 34.47 -48.86
N GLY A 164 -3.88 33.96 -47.76
CA GLY A 164 -5.25 33.43 -47.72
C GLY A 164 -5.36 32.13 -46.90
N THR A 165 -6.59 31.64 -46.67
CA THR A 165 -6.81 30.31 -46.08
C THR A 165 -6.38 29.23 -47.07
N GLN A 166 -5.18 28.69 -46.88
CA GLN A 166 -4.60 27.67 -47.75
C GLN A 166 -5.03 26.28 -47.28
N THR A 167 -6.00 25.66 -47.96
CA THR A 167 -6.35 24.25 -47.72
C THR A 167 -5.33 23.34 -48.40
N PHE A 168 -4.28 22.97 -47.66
CA PHE A 168 -3.32 21.97 -48.12
C PHE A 168 -3.92 20.56 -48.05
N THR A 169 -4.29 19.98 -49.20
CA THR A 169 -4.83 18.61 -49.27
C THR A 169 -3.72 17.55 -49.31
N GLY A 170 -3.86 16.49 -48.52
CA GLY A 170 -2.85 15.43 -48.36
C GLY A 170 -1.58 15.89 -47.62
N ASN A 171 -0.68 14.96 -47.33
CA ASN A 171 0.52 15.20 -46.49
C ASN A 171 1.34 16.41 -46.99
N LYS A 172 1.84 17.22 -46.05
CA LYS A 172 2.77 18.33 -46.29
C LYS A 172 3.92 18.26 -45.31
N THR A 173 5.09 18.64 -45.78
CA THR A 173 6.31 18.77 -44.98
C THR A 173 6.74 20.23 -45.04
N PHE A 174 6.82 20.87 -43.88
CA PHE A 174 7.38 22.21 -43.74
C PHE A 174 8.82 22.07 -43.21
N SER A 175 9.80 22.65 -43.90
CA SER A 175 11.18 22.71 -43.44
C SER A 175 11.42 23.98 -42.62
N GLY A 176 12.08 23.84 -41.46
CA GLY A 176 12.33 24.95 -40.53
C GLY A 176 11.23 25.12 -39.47
N THR A 177 11.11 26.33 -38.93
CA THR A 177 10.19 26.63 -37.81
C THR A 177 8.80 26.99 -38.31
N LEU A 178 7.78 26.21 -37.90
CA LEU A 178 6.38 26.59 -38.04
C LEU A 178 5.93 27.40 -36.82
N THR A 179 5.70 28.71 -37.00
CA THR A 179 5.18 29.60 -35.94
C THR A 179 3.69 29.84 -36.14
N ALA A 180 2.88 29.49 -35.15
CA ALA A 180 1.45 29.83 -35.08
C ALA A 180 1.21 30.82 -33.93
N SER A 181 0.53 31.94 -34.22
CA SER A 181 0.22 32.99 -33.24
C SER A 181 -1.14 32.83 -32.55
N GLY A 182 -1.93 31.83 -32.94
CA GLY A 182 -3.24 31.51 -32.38
C GLY A 182 -3.40 30.01 -32.10
N THR A 183 -4.64 29.57 -31.85
CA THR A 183 -4.95 28.18 -31.53
C THR A 183 -4.62 27.24 -32.68
N VAL A 184 -3.78 26.24 -32.42
CA VAL A 184 -3.56 25.10 -33.33
C VAL A 184 -4.52 23.99 -32.93
N THR A 185 -5.52 23.72 -33.75
CA THR A 185 -6.51 22.64 -33.54
C THR A 185 -6.23 21.48 -34.50
N VAL A 186 -6.09 20.27 -33.97
CA VAL A 186 -6.09 19.04 -34.77
C VAL A 186 -7.42 18.33 -34.59
N SER A 187 -8.19 18.19 -35.67
CA SER A 187 -9.48 17.48 -35.70
C SER A 187 -9.36 16.03 -36.19
N GLY A 188 -8.17 15.61 -36.62
CA GLY A 188 -7.88 14.22 -37.00
C GLY A 188 -7.79 13.29 -35.79
N ALA A 189 -8.02 11.99 -36.01
CA ALA A 189 -8.02 10.98 -34.94
C ALA A 189 -6.65 10.78 -34.25
N THR A 190 -5.55 11.25 -34.86
CA THR A 190 -4.20 11.18 -34.29
C THR A 190 -3.40 12.46 -34.60
N ALA A 191 -2.49 12.79 -33.69
CA ALA A 191 -1.44 13.79 -33.87
C ALA A 191 -0.14 13.24 -33.27
N THR A 192 0.99 13.38 -33.96
CA THR A 192 2.30 12.95 -33.49
C THR A 192 3.25 14.15 -33.48
N ILE A 193 3.85 14.44 -32.33
CA ILE A 193 4.83 15.52 -32.18
C ILE A 193 6.22 14.90 -32.14
N GLY A 194 6.91 14.92 -33.27
CA GLY A 194 8.27 14.41 -33.42
C GLY A 194 8.35 12.88 -33.58
N THR A 195 9.35 12.46 -34.36
CA THR A 195 9.62 11.04 -34.70
C THR A 195 11.13 10.75 -34.76
N ALA A 196 11.95 11.53 -34.04
CA ALA A 196 13.40 11.41 -34.10
C ALA A 196 13.90 10.07 -33.54
N THR A 197 14.91 9.51 -34.20
CA THR A 197 15.59 8.26 -33.81
C THR A 197 16.81 8.49 -32.90
N GLY A 198 17.28 9.72 -32.78
CA GLY A 198 18.32 10.15 -31.85
C GLY A 198 17.77 11.04 -30.72
N THR A 199 18.66 11.58 -29.88
CA THR A 199 18.27 12.50 -28.80
C THR A 199 17.54 13.72 -29.35
N ALA A 200 16.29 13.90 -28.91
CA ALA A 200 15.46 15.04 -29.23
C ALA A 200 14.75 15.57 -27.98
N THR A 201 14.40 16.86 -27.99
CA THR A 201 13.66 17.50 -26.90
C THR A 201 12.45 18.22 -27.50
N TYR A 202 11.26 17.83 -27.07
CA TYR A 202 9.99 18.41 -27.51
C TYR A 202 9.38 19.22 -26.36
N GLY A 203 9.38 20.54 -26.52
CA GLY A 203 8.86 21.46 -25.51
C GLY A 203 7.35 21.70 -25.67
N MET A 204 6.60 21.66 -24.57
CA MET A 204 5.23 22.16 -24.49
C MET A 204 5.16 23.23 -23.38
N GLY A 205 4.61 24.41 -23.69
CA GLY A 205 4.48 25.50 -22.72
C GLY A 205 5.81 26.17 -22.28
N THR A 206 6.91 25.92 -22.99
CA THR A 206 8.26 26.42 -22.66
C THR A 206 8.37 27.95 -22.68
N GLY A 207 9.40 28.48 -22.01
CA GLY A 207 9.67 29.92 -21.90
C GLY A 207 9.20 30.51 -20.56
N ALA A 208 9.79 31.64 -20.17
CA ALA A 208 9.55 32.25 -18.86
C ALA A 208 8.07 32.56 -18.61
N THR A 209 7.66 32.45 -17.35
CA THR A 209 6.37 32.94 -16.84
C THR A 209 6.65 34.21 -16.07
N THR A 210 6.09 35.34 -16.50
CA THR A 210 6.19 36.61 -15.77
C THR A 210 5.31 36.59 -14.53
N THR A 211 5.64 37.44 -13.54
CA THR A 211 5.06 37.43 -12.20
C THR A 211 3.53 37.41 -12.20
N GLY A 212 2.94 36.46 -11.48
CA GLY A 212 1.49 36.36 -11.26
C GLY A 212 0.70 35.60 -12.33
N LEU A 213 1.34 35.05 -13.37
CA LEU A 213 0.67 34.27 -14.41
C LEU A 213 0.83 32.75 -14.20
N THR A 214 -0.17 31.99 -14.68
CA THR A 214 -0.16 30.51 -14.68
C THR A 214 -0.07 29.99 -16.11
N LYS A 215 0.81 29.02 -16.36
CA LYS A 215 0.81 28.22 -17.60
C LYS A 215 0.17 26.85 -17.29
N THR A 216 -0.89 26.52 -18.00
CA THR A 216 -1.60 25.24 -17.83
C THR A 216 -1.40 24.36 -19.06
N VAL A 217 -0.95 23.12 -18.86
CA VAL A 217 -0.92 22.08 -19.90
C VAL A 217 -1.99 21.06 -19.55
N ASN A 218 -3.15 21.16 -20.21
CA ASN A 218 -4.24 20.20 -20.04
C ASN A 218 -3.97 18.96 -20.90
N LEU A 219 -3.85 17.80 -20.26
CA LEU A 219 -3.68 16.50 -20.93
C LEU A 219 -4.89 15.61 -20.65
N GLY A 220 -5.85 15.59 -21.57
CA GLY A 220 -7.04 14.74 -21.46
C GLY A 220 -8.19 15.14 -22.36
N THR A 221 -9.35 14.51 -22.17
CA THR A 221 -10.57 14.76 -22.95
C THR A 221 -11.71 15.28 -22.08
N GLY A 222 -12.67 15.99 -22.68
CA GLY A 222 -13.95 16.33 -22.04
C GLY A 222 -15.00 15.22 -22.16
N GLY A 223 -14.58 13.95 -22.08
CA GLY A 223 -15.43 12.79 -22.37
C GLY A 223 -16.65 12.64 -21.45
N ALA A 224 -17.72 12.08 -21.99
CA ALA A 224 -18.95 11.79 -21.23
C ALA A 224 -18.73 10.62 -20.23
N SER A 225 -19.68 10.43 -19.30
CA SER A 225 -19.63 9.36 -18.31
C SER A 225 -19.36 7.99 -18.95
N GLY A 226 -18.40 7.24 -18.39
CA GLY A 226 -17.91 5.96 -18.94
C GLY A 226 -16.77 6.08 -19.96
N SER A 227 -16.33 7.29 -20.34
CA SER A 227 -15.17 7.50 -21.22
C SER A 227 -13.85 7.35 -20.47
N ASN A 228 -12.91 6.58 -21.00
CA ASN A 228 -11.54 6.49 -20.47
C ASN A 228 -10.60 7.47 -21.19
N THR A 229 -9.89 8.28 -20.43
CA THR A 229 -8.72 9.05 -20.92
C THR A 229 -7.45 8.35 -20.44
N VAL A 230 -6.58 7.96 -21.36
CA VAL A 230 -5.31 7.27 -21.05
C VAL A 230 -4.15 8.16 -21.48
N VAL A 231 -3.23 8.45 -20.55
CA VAL A 231 -1.98 9.19 -20.82
C VAL A 231 -0.81 8.25 -20.55
N ASN A 232 -0.25 7.67 -21.61
CA ASN A 232 0.92 6.81 -21.53
C ASN A 232 2.19 7.67 -21.52
N ILE A 233 3.04 7.50 -20.51
CA ILE A 233 4.31 8.22 -20.36
C ILE A 233 5.44 7.20 -20.16
N GLY A 234 6.36 7.15 -21.12
CA GLY A 234 7.46 6.17 -21.16
C GLY A 234 7.51 5.41 -22.50
N PRO A 235 8.51 4.53 -22.69
CA PRO A 235 8.63 3.75 -23.91
C PRO A 235 7.54 2.68 -24.02
N ALA A 236 7.01 2.48 -25.22
CA ALA A 236 6.04 1.42 -25.52
C ALA A 236 6.67 0.04 -25.78
N THR A 237 8.01 -0.02 -25.93
CA THR A 237 8.75 -1.25 -26.24
C THR A 237 9.08 -2.01 -24.95
N SER A 238 8.68 -3.28 -24.88
CA SER A 238 9.03 -4.15 -23.75
C SER A 238 10.56 -4.22 -23.54
N GLY A 239 10.99 -4.07 -22.28
CA GLY A 239 12.42 -4.06 -21.90
C GLY A 239 13.17 -2.74 -22.12
N ALA A 240 12.54 -1.70 -22.68
CA ALA A 240 13.15 -0.38 -22.79
C ALA A 240 13.06 0.37 -21.45
N ASN A 241 14.20 0.87 -20.95
CA ASN A 241 14.24 1.70 -19.75
C ASN A 241 13.69 3.11 -20.06
N GLY A 242 12.81 3.62 -19.20
CA GLY A 242 12.29 4.99 -19.27
C GLY A 242 12.25 5.65 -17.90
N THR A 243 12.64 6.91 -17.82
CA THR A 243 12.60 7.71 -16.59
C THR A 243 11.63 8.88 -16.73
N THR A 244 10.59 8.92 -15.90
CA THR A 244 9.69 10.06 -15.78
C THR A 244 10.12 10.90 -14.58
N VAL A 245 10.62 12.11 -14.83
CA VAL A 245 11.06 13.05 -13.79
C VAL A 245 10.05 14.18 -13.67
N ILE A 246 9.42 14.32 -12.49
CA ILE A 246 8.53 15.45 -12.18
C ILE A 246 9.26 16.38 -11.21
N ASN A 247 9.82 17.48 -11.74
CA ASN A 247 10.55 18.46 -10.94
C ASN A 247 9.62 19.57 -10.43
N THR A 248 8.90 19.30 -9.35
CA THR A 248 7.92 20.20 -8.71
C THR A 248 7.98 20.04 -7.18
N PRO A 249 7.75 21.11 -6.39
CA PRO A 249 7.63 20.98 -4.93
C PRO A 249 6.39 20.17 -4.50
N THR A 250 5.35 20.10 -5.34
CA THR A 250 4.09 19.41 -5.03
C THR A 250 3.47 18.74 -6.25
N VAL A 251 2.93 17.54 -6.04
CA VAL A 251 2.04 16.83 -6.97
C VAL A 251 0.73 16.56 -6.22
N THR A 252 -0.39 17.09 -6.72
CA THR A 252 -1.70 16.97 -6.08
C THR A 252 -2.61 16.09 -6.92
N PHE A 253 -3.16 15.04 -6.30
CA PHE A 253 -4.23 14.23 -6.88
C PHE A 253 -5.59 14.79 -6.46
N ALA A 254 -6.59 14.73 -7.35
CA ALA A 254 -7.95 15.14 -7.01
C ALA A 254 -8.62 14.14 -6.05
N ASN A 255 -9.54 14.60 -5.21
CA ASN A 255 -10.23 13.78 -4.20
C ASN A 255 -10.97 12.55 -4.77
N ALA A 256 -11.24 12.51 -6.07
CA ALA A 256 -11.88 11.38 -6.76
C ALA A 256 -10.90 10.27 -7.21
N VAL A 257 -9.58 10.44 -7.02
CA VAL A 257 -8.58 9.41 -7.35
C VAL A 257 -8.67 8.28 -6.33
N THR A 258 -9.15 7.11 -6.79
CA THR A 258 -9.38 5.92 -5.95
C THR A 258 -8.14 5.03 -5.80
N GLN A 259 -7.15 5.15 -6.69
CA GLN A 259 -5.93 4.33 -6.67
C GLN A 259 -4.74 5.07 -7.30
N VAL A 260 -3.57 4.90 -6.69
CA VAL A 260 -2.25 5.14 -7.32
C VAL A 260 -1.51 3.81 -7.30
N GLY A 261 -1.40 3.14 -8.45
CA GLY A 261 -0.90 1.77 -8.55
C GLY A 261 0.62 1.69 -8.81
N MET A 262 1.32 0.82 -8.09
CA MET A 262 2.74 0.50 -8.30
C MET A 262 2.98 -1.02 -8.27
N PRO A 263 2.46 -1.79 -9.23
CA PRO A 263 2.33 -3.26 -9.12
C PRO A 263 3.66 -4.04 -9.14
N GLN A 264 4.77 -3.44 -9.59
CA GLN A 264 6.09 -4.09 -9.70
C GLN A 264 7.26 -3.16 -9.36
N ALA A 265 7.00 -1.98 -8.79
CA ALA A 265 8.02 -0.94 -8.60
C ALA A 265 8.38 -0.75 -7.12
N ASN A 266 9.67 -0.59 -6.81
CA ASN A 266 10.13 -0.19 -5.49
C ASN A 266 9.77 1.28 -5.24
N LEU A 267 8.84 1.53 -4.30
CA LEU A 267 8.57 2.88 -3.80
C LEU A 267 9.57 3.25 -2.69
N THR A 268 10.33 4.32 -2.90
CA THR A 268 11.15 4.94 -1.85
C THR A 268 10.54 6.29 -1.45
N ALA A 269 10.08 6.40 -0.21
CA ALA A 269 9.55 7.62 0.36
C ALA A 269 10.39 8.04 1.58
N GLN A 270 10.75 9.31 1.68
CA GLN A 270 11.47 9.84 2.85
C GLN A 270 10.54 10.03 4.05
N LEU A 271 9.28 10.40 3.78
CA LEU A 271 8.20 10.66 4.73
C LEU A 271 6.90 10.09 4.14
N LEU A 272 6.10 9.40 4.96
CA LEU A 272 4.81 8.83 4.58
C LEU A 272 3.76 9.12 5.67
N GLY A 273 2.86 10.06 5.39
CA GLY A 273 1.70 10.39 6.21
C GLY A 273 0.44 9.73 5.65
N LEU A 274 -0.32 9.03 6.50
CA LEU A 274 -1.55 8.31 6.13
C LEU A 274 -2.73 8.75 7.00
N GLY A 275 -3.93 8.82 6.40
CA GLY A 275 -5.16 9.19 7.11
C GLY A 275 -5.20 10.63 7.65
N GLY A 276 -4.48 11.55 7.00
CA GLY A 276 -4.36 12.95 7.44
C GLY A 276 -3.31 13.18 8.53
N ALA A 277 -2.49 12.18 8.86
CA ALA A 277 -1.30 12.38 9.69
C ALA A 277 -0.19 13.12 8.92
N THR A 278 0.49 14.03 9.59
CA THR A 278 1.75 14.61 9.11
C THR A 278 2.91 13.71 9.54
N ALA A 279 3.80 13.37 8.61
CA ALA A 279 5.07 12.69 8.88
C ALA A 279 6.20 13.72 9.00
N ASP A 280 7.19 13.43 9.84
CA ASP A 280 8.29 14.33 10.17
C ASP A 280 9.65 13.59 10.23
N SER A 281 10.74 14.31 10.50
CA SER A 281 12.09 13.74 10.50
C SER A 281 12.31 12.59 11.50
N TYR A 282 11.54 12.55 12.59
CA TYR A 282 11.48 11.48 13.57
C TYR A 282 10.39 10.46 13.21
N ASN A 283 9.14 10.91 13.04
CA ASN A 283 7.99 10.07 12.68
C ASN A 283 7.85 9.93 11.16
N ARG A 284 8.82 9.25 10.52
CA ARG A 284 8.87 9.13 9.05
C ARG A 284 7.71 8.32 8.47
N LEU A 285 7.15 7.40 9.24
CA LEU A 285 5.86 6.77 8.97
C LEU A 285 4.89 7.26 10.05
N SER A 286 3.84 7.97 9.65
CA SER A 286 2.86 8.58 10.55
C SER A 286 1.45 8.23 10.05
N VAL A 287 0.61 7.69 10.93
CA VAL A 287 -0.70 7.11 10.54
C VAL A 287 -1.77 7.55 11.54
N ASN A 288 -2.81 8.21 11.05
CA ASN A 288 -3.98 8.61 11.83
C ASN A 288 -5.20 7.85 11.30
N THR A 289 -5.60 6.78 11.98
CA THR A 289 -6.59 5.82 11.48
C THR A 289 -7.23 5.06 12.65
N PRO A 290 -8.49 4.58 12.53
CA PRO A 290 -9.08 3.67 13.49
C PRO A 290 -8.35 2.30 13.60
N ALA A 291 -7.68 1.85 12.53
CA ALA A 291 -6.99 0.55 12.51
C ALA A 291 -5.82 0.52 11.51
N VAL A 292 -4.80 -0.29 11.83
CA VAL A 292 -3.68 -0.66 10.95
C VAL A 292 -3.65 -2.19 10.83
N LEU A 293 -3.73 -2.72 9.62
CA LEU A 293 -3.62 -4.15 9.34
C LEU A 293 -2.32 -4.43 8.58
N LEU A 294 -1.47 -5.27 9.15
CA LEU A 294 -0.29 -5.83 8.49
C LEU A 294 -0.59 -7.31 8.21
N ASN A 295 -0.73 -7.67 6.94
CA ASN A 295 -1.11 -9.03 6.53
C ASN A 295 -0.06 -9.66 5.62
N ASN A 296 0.00 -11.00 5.61
CA ASN A 296 0.89 -11.76 4.74
C ASN A 296 0.15 -12.35 3.54
N ALA A 297 0.90 -12.74 2.51
CA ALA A 297 0.40 -13.40 1.29
C ALA A 297 0.88 -14.87 1.17
N GLY A 298 1.26 -15.52 2.27
CA GLY A 298 1.95 -16.81 2.24
C GLY A 298 2.16 -17.44 3.62
N ALA A 299 3.42 -17.65 4.02
CA ALA A 299 3.76 -18.40 5.24
C ALA A 299 3.82 -17.55 6.53
N GLY A 300 3.99 -16.23 6.42
CA GLY A 300 4.12 -15.35 7.59
C GLY A 300 4.47 -13.91 7.23
N ILE A 301 4.53 -13.06 8.27
CA ILE A 301 4.98 -11.66 8.22
C ILE A 301 6.06 -11.45 9.28
N GLU A 302 7.07 -10.66 8.96
CA GLU A 302 8.14 -10.27 9.88
C GLU A 302 8.16 -8.74 10.03
N ALA A 303 8.38 -8.27 11.26
CA ALA A 303 8.57 -6.86 11.58
C ALA A 303 9.79 -6.71 12.49
N THR A 304 10.92 -6.29 11.92
CA THR A 304 12.19 -6.13 12.63
C THR A 304 12.27 -4.77 13.31
N VAL A 305 12.36 -4.73 14.65
CA VAL A 305 12.65 -3.51 15.41
C VAL A 305 14.07 -3.62 15.98
N ASN A 306 15.01 -2.85 15.43
CA ASN A 306 16.42 -2.93 15.78
C ASN A 306 16.90 -1.70 16.56
N LYS A 307 17.83 -1.91 17.50
CA LYS A 307 18.51 -0.86 18.28
C LYS A 307 19.99 -0.76 17.91
N ALA A 308 20.59 0.42 18.11
CA ALA A 308 21.97 0.70 17.71
C ALA A 308 23.04 0.10 18.64
N ALA A 309 22.75 0.00 19.95
CA ALA A 309 23.62 -0.60 20.96
C ALA A 309 22.78 -1.22 22.09
N ALA A 310 23.42 -2.02 22.94
CA ALA A 310 22.76 -2.77 24.02
C ALA A 310 21.95 -1.89 25.00
N GLY A 311 22.45 -0.69 25.31
CA GLY A 311 21.77 0.27 26.21
C GLY A 311 20.70 1.15 25.54
N ASN A 312 20.41 0.97 24.26
CA ASN A 312 19.29 1.65 23.59
C ASN A 312 18.01 0.81 23.66
N ASP A 313 16.89 1.43 23.29
CA ASP A 313 15.58 0.76 23.23
C ASP A 313 15.21 0.32 21.81
N ALA A 314 14.64 -0.89 21.70
CA ALA A 314 13.86 -1.35 20.56
C ALA A 314 12.50 -1.79 21.10
N SER A 315 11.46 -0.96 20.92
CA SER A 315 10.19 -1.12 21.65
C SER A 315 8.95 -0.84 20.82
N PHE A 316 7.85 -1.53 21.18
CA PHE A 316 6.50 -1.04 20.94
C PHE A 316 6.02 -0.28 22.18
N ALA A 317 5.50 0.94 21.96
CA ALA A 317 5.09 1.84 23.04
C ALA A 317 3.58 2.08 23.01
N PHE A 318 2.90 1.75 24.10
CA PHE A 318 1.47 1.92 24.30
C PHE A 318 1.24 3.19 25.14
N LYS A 319 0.45 4.13 24.60
CA LYS A 319 0.34 5.49 25.13
C LYS A 319 -1.11 5.95 25.31
N THR A 320 -1.33 6.83 26.29
CA THR A 320 -2.60 7.57 26.48
C THR A 320 -2.27 9.05 26.51
N ASN A 321 -2.91 9.84 25.64
CA ASN A 321 -2.63 11.28 25.47
C ASN A 321 -1.12 11.59 25.41
N TRP A 322 -0.41 10.91 24.50
CA TRP A 322 1.04 11.00 24.26
C TRP A 322 1.96 10.56 25.43
N SER A 323 1.43 10.30 26.62
CA SER A 323 2.17 9.75 27.75
C SER A 323 2.22 8.21 27.68
N ALA A 324 3.41 7.63 27.89
CA ALA A 324 3.60 6.19 27.85
C ALA A 324 2.97 5.49 29.07
N ARG A 325 2.41 4.31 28.86
CA ARG A 325 1.77 3.48 29.90
C ARG A 325 2.31 2.06 29.92
N ALA A 326 2.67 1.51 28.77
CA ALA A 326 3.41 0.26 28.69
C ALA A 326 4.44 0.28 27.54
N LEU A 327 5.54 -0.43 27.72
CA LEU A 327 6.59 -0.68 26.74
C LEU A 327 6.86 -2.19 26.67
N ILE A 328 7.05 -2.71 25.47
CA ILE A 328 7.41 -4.12 25.23
C ILE A 328 8.60 -4.15 24.26
N GLY A 329 9.68 -4.85 24.62
CA GLY A 329 10.82 -5.04 23.74
C GLY A 329 12.16 -5.20 24.46
N LEU A 330 13.23 -4.73 23.83
CA LEU A 330 14.57 -4.65 24.40
C LEU A 330 14.71 -3.25 25.00
N LEU A 331 14.64 -3.12 26.34
CA LEU A 331 14.42 -1.84 27.05
C LEU A 331 15.60 -1.53 27.98
N GLY A 332 16.62 -0.84 27.47
CA GLY A 332 17.89 -0.56 28.16
C GLY A 332 18.80 -1.79 28.37
N SER A 333 18.37 -2.97 27.94
CA SER A 333 19.12 -4.24 27.96
C SER A 333 18.85 -5.03 26.68
N ASP A 334 19.68 -6.04 26.41
CA ASP A 334 19.45 -7.08 25.39
C ASP A 334 18.46 -8.16 25.87
N ASP A 335 17.97 -8.07 27.11
CA ASP A 335 16.89 -8.91 27.65
C ASP A 335 15.52 -8.43 27.14
N PHE A 336 14.62 -9.38 26.87
CA PHE A 336 13.24 -9.05 26.47
C PHE A 336 12.40 -8.73 27.71
N SER A 337 11.73 -7.59 27.73
CA SER A 337 11.07 -7.07 28.93
C SER A 337 9.74 -6.36 28.67
N PHE A 338 8.91 -6.33 29.70
CA PHE A 338 7.64 -5.62 29.77
C PHE A 338 7.74 -4.60 30.91
N LYS A 339 7.60 -3.31 30.57
CA LYS A 339 7.67 -2.20 31.54
C LYS A 339 6.37 -1.40 31.52
N VAL A 340 5.83 -1.07 32.68
CA VAL A 340 4.61 -0.28 32.84
C VAL A 340 4.88 0.99 33.62
N SER A 341 4.10 2.05 33.36
CA SER A 341 4.27 3.35 34.03
C SER A 341 2.92 4.01 34.35
N PRO A 342 2.72 4.53 35.57
CA PRO A 342 1.52 5.29 35.92
C PRO A 342 1.51 6.70 35.28
N ASP A 343 2.69 7.31 35.09
CA ASP A 343 2.83 8.73 34.72
C ASP A 343 3.55 8.97 33.37
N GLY A 344 4.27 7.98 32.84
CA GLY A 344 5.07 8.05 31.61
C GLY A 344 6.55 8.37 31.83
N SER A 345 7.01 8.41 33.08
CA SER A 345 8.37 8.73 33.50
C SER A 345 8.98 7.70 34.47
N ALA A 346 8.23 7.26 35.49
CA ALA A 346 8.62 6.17 36.38
C ALA A 346 8.14 4.83 35.81
N PHE A 347 9.07 3.91 35.51
CA PHE A 347 8.75 2.60 34.92
C PHE A 347 9.08 1.46 35.87
N TYR A 348 8.12 0.54 36.03
CA TYR A 348 8.26 -0.71 36.77
C TYR A 348 8.43 -1.86 35.78
N GLU A 349 9.41 -2.72 35.99
CA GLU A 349 9.63 -3.92 35.16
C GLU A 349 8.80 -5.07 35.72
N ALA A 350 7.73 -5.44 35.00
CA ALA A 350 6.81 -6.48 35.43
C ALA A 350 7.29 -7.89 35.04
N LEU A 351 8.01 -8.00 33.92
CA LEU A 351 8.55 -9.25 33.41
C LEU A 351 9.85 -8.99 32.64
N ARG A 352 10.86 -9.82 32.90
CA ARG A 352 12.11 -9.90 32.15
C ARG A 352 12.38 -11.35 31.72
N ILE A 353 12.92 -11.53 30.52
CA ILE A 353 13.42 -12.82 30.03
C ILE A 353 14.92 -12.68 29.82
N ASP A 354 15.72 -13.37 30.64
CA ASP A 354 17.18 -13.40 30.49
C ASP A 354 17.55 -14.02 29.14
N ARG A 355 18.29 -13.26 28.33
CA ARG A 355 18.65 -13.65 26.96
C ARG A 355 19.55 -14.89 26.88
N ALA A 356 20.29 -15.21 27.95
CA ALA A 356 21.28 -16.29 27.93
C ALA A 356 20.68 -17.66 28.28
N SER A 357 19.67 -17.69 29.16
CA SER A 357 19.05 -18.91 29.68
C SER A 357 17.56 -19.07 29.33
N GLY A 358 16.91 -18.02 28.81
CA GLY A 358 15.47 -18.01 28.53
C GLY A 358 14.61 -18.04 29.80
N ARG A 359 15.19 -17.77 30.98
CA ARG A 359 14.47 -17.76 32.25
C ARG A 359 13.64 -16.49 32.39
N VAL A 360 12.40 -16.66 32.85
CA VAL A 360 11.50 -15.56 33.18
C VAL A 360 11.76 -15.13 34.62
N GLU A 361 11.93 -13.83 34.80
CA GLU A 361 12.00 -13.16 36.09
C GLU A 361 10.79 -12.21 36.22
N MET A 362 10.25 -12.12 37.43
CA MET A 362 9.19 -11.17 37.80
C MET A 362 9.74 -10.34 38.96
N PRO A 363 10.26 -9.12 38.70
CA PRO A 363 10.86 -8.26 39.73
C PRO A 363 9.89 -7.84 40.83
N GLU A 364 8.60 -7.68 40.49
CA GLU A 364 7.51 -7.40 41.41
C GLU A 364 6.80 -8.69 41.87
N PRO A 365 6.21 -8.73 43.09
CA PRO A 365 5.50 -9.89 43.60
C PRO A 365 4.33 -10.35 42.71
N VAL A 366 4.21 -11.66 42.49
CA VAL A 366 3.09 -12.25 41.75
C VAL A 366 1.85 -12.34 42.65
N VAL A 367 0.93 -11.40 42.48
CA VAL A 367 -0.39 -11.45 43.13
C VAL A 367 -1.28 -12.45 42.41
N LEU A 368 -1.52 -13.61 43.02
CA LEU A 368 -2.45 -14.62 42.53
C LEU A 368 -3.84 -14.38 43.16
N PRO A 369 -4.89 -14.00 42.39
CA PRO A 369 -6.23 -13.89 42.93
C PRO A 369 -6.76 -15.26 43.35
N ALA A 370 -7.41 -15.33 44.51
CA ALA A 370 -8.02 -16.55 44.99
C ALA A 370 -9.21 -16.95 44.10
N LEU A 371 -9.29 -18.24 43.75
CA LEU A 371 -10.38 -18.80 42.95
C LEU A 371 -11.41 -19.50 43.84
N ASP A 372 -12.70 -19.24 43.60
CA ASP A 372 -13.86 -19.82 44.30
C ASP A 372 -14.15 -21.27 43.88
N ALA A 373 -13.78 -21.65 42.65
CA ALA A 373 -13.78 -23.03 42.17
C ALA A 373 -12.37 -23.53 41.82
N VAL A 374 -12.18 -24.85 41.89
CA VAL A 374 -10.97 -25.52 41.40
C VAL A 374 -10.88 -25.40 39.87
N PRO A 375 -9.74 -24.99 39.29
CA PRO A 375 -9.56 -24.97 37.84
C PRO A 375 -9.48 -26.40 37.25
N ALA A 376 -9.70 -26.51 35.94
CA ALA A 376 -9.56 -27.79 35.23
C ALA A 376 -8.11 -28.33 35.37
N PRO A 377 -7.92 -29.64 35.65
CA PRO A 377 -6.58 -30.20 35.86
C PRO A 377 -5.61 -29.92 34.71
N PRO A 378 -4.34 -29.58 35.00
CA PRO A 378 -3.36 -29.33 33.96
C PRO A 378 -3.06 -30.60 33.15
N PRO A 379 -2.73 -30.49 31.84
CA PRO A 379 -2.32 -31.63 31.02
C PRO A 379 -1.15 -32.41 31.63
N THR A 380 -1.06 -33.71 31.30
CA THR A 380 0.04 -34.58 31.74
C THR A 380 1.41 -33.94 31.48
N GLY A 381 2.28 -33.95 32.51
CA GLY A 381 3.60 -33.31 32.47
C GLY A 381 3.61 -31.81 32.79
N LYS A 382 2.45 -31.19 33.06
CA LYS A 382 2.34 -29.77 33.46
C LYS A 382 1.88 -29.63 34.91
N LEU A 383 2.10 -28.43 35.46
CA LEU A 383 1.71 -28.01 36.79
C LEU A 383 0.89 -26.72 36.71
N ALA A 384 -0.09 -26.55 37.58
CA ALA A 384 -0.77 -25.28 37.80
C ALA A 384 -0.43 -24.75 39.19
N LEU A 385 -0.09 -23.46 39.27
CA LEU A 385 0.03 -22.70 40.52
C LEU A 385 -1.09 -21.66 40.52
N TYR A 386 -1.89 -21.62 41.58
CA TYR A 386 -2.98 -20.65 41.75
C TYR A 386 -3.26 -20.45 43.24
N ALA A 387 -3.91 -19.34 43.58
CA ALA A 387 -4.51 -19.19 44.89
C ALA A 387 -5.91 -19.81 44.90
N ARG A 388 -6.22 -20.65 45.88
CA ARG A 388 -7.53 -21.24 46.14
C ARG A 388 -8.15 -20.51 47.32
N ASP A 389 -9.37 -19.98 47.18
CA ASP A 389 -10.11 -19.56 48.38
C ASP A 389 -10.52 -20.80 49.18
N ARG A 390 -10.23 -20.78 50.47
CA ARG A 390 -10.68 -21.75 51.47
C ARG A 390 -11.09 -20.97 52.72
N ALA A 391 -12.39 -20.70 52.83
CA ALA A 391 -12.97 -19.93 53.93
C ALA A 391 -12.31 -18.54 54.11
N GLY A 392 -12.31 -17.72 53.06
CA GLY A 392 -11.84 -16.33 53.09
C GLY A 392 -10.32 -16.16 53.05
N ALA A 393 -9.56 -17.26 53.06
CA ALA A 393 -8.10 -17.25 52.99
C ALA A 393 -7.62 -17.82 51.65
N GLY A 394 -6.73 -17.10 50.96
CA GLY A 394 -6.10 -17.54 49.72
C GLY A 394 -4.91 -18.48 49.99
N TRP A 395 -5.05 -19.76 49.64
CA TRP A 395 -3.99 -20.77 49.76
C TRP A 395 -3.26 -20.99 48.45
N LEU A 396 -1.92 -21.04 48.47
CA LEU A 396 -1.13 -21.49 47.31
C LEU A 396 -1.37 -23.01 47.10
N ASP A 397 -2.23 -23.32 46.14
CA ASP A 397 -2.56 -24.69 45.78
C ASP A 397 -1.78 -25.12 44.54
N VAL A 398 -1.35 -26.39 44.57
CA VAL A 398 -0.61 -27.03 43.49
C VAL A 398 -1.41 -28.25 43.01
N GLN A 399 -2.08 -28.08 41.87
CA GLN A 399 -2.92 -29.14 41.28
C GLN A 399 -2.11 -29.99 40.30
N ARG A 400 -2.21 -31.31 40.46
CA ARG A 400 -1.57 -32.30 39.57
C ARG A 400 -2.58 -32.81 38.51
N PRO A 401 -2.11 -33.42 37.40
CA PRO A 401 -2.99 -33.99 36.37
C PRO A 401 -4.00 -35.06 36.86
N SER A 402 -3.78 -35.65 38.05
CA SER A 402 -4.71 -36.56 38.71
C SER A 402 -5.93 -35.89 39.36
N GLY A 403 -6.06 -34.56 39.25
CA GLY A 403 -7.10 -33.77 39.92
C GLY A 403 -6.95 -33.67 41.44
N ARG A 404 -5.90 -34.27 42.02
CA ARG A 404 -5.64 -34.22 43.47
C ARG A 404 -4.87 -32.96 43.86
N PHE A 405 -5.27 -32.37 44.98
CA PHE A 405 -4.72 -31.15 45.54
C PHE A 405 -3.69 -31.48 46.61
N PHE A 406 -2.63 -30.67 46.65
CA PHE A 406 -1.75 -30.57 47.80
C PHE A 406 -1.57 -29.07 48.07
N PRO A 407 -2.05 -28.53 49.21
CA PRO A 407 -1.61 -27.21 49.64
C PRO A 407 -0.10 -27.29 49.84
N LEU A 408 0.65 -26.31 49.32
CA LEU A 408 2.10 -26.29 49.50
C LEU A 408 2.41 -25.82 50.93
N GLN A 409 2.39 -26.74 51.87
CA GLN A 409 2.51 -26.43 53.29
C GLN A 409 3.88 -25.79 53.60
N PRO A 410 3.93 -24.68 54.35
CA PRO A 410 5.19 -24.13 54.84
C PRO A 410 5.91 -25.14 55.76
N HIS A 411 7.23 -25.05 55.77
CA HIS A 411 8.14 -25.98 56.43
C HIS A 411 7.76 -26.28 57.91
N PHE A 412 7.87 -27.56 58.32
CA PHE A 412 7.55 -28.07 59.67
C PHE A 412 8.23 -27.35 60.86
N GLY A 413 9.21 -26.47 60.60
CA GLY A 413 9.92 -25.70 61.61
C GLY A 413 9.47 -24.24 61.81
N VAL A 414 8.47 -23.75 61.06
CA VAL A 414 7.89 -22.40 61.28
C VAL A 414 6.52 -22.47 61.95
N ASN A 415 5.52 -23.07 61.31
CA ASN A 415 4.18 -23.19 61.91
C ASN A 415 4.15 -24.34 62.93
N ARG A 416 3.44 -24.14 64.05
CA ARG A 416 3.35 -25.17 65.11
C ARG A 416 2.32 -26.23 64.75
N ILE A 417 2.82 -27.31 64.18
CA ILE A 417 2.04 -28.45 63.69
C ILE A 417 2.02 -29.60 64.71
N ALA A 418 0.84 -30.11 64.97
CA ALA A 418 0.60 -31.29 65.79
C ALA A 418 -0.29 -32.30 65.04
N THR A 419 0.02 -33.59 65.12
CA THR A 419 -0.68 -34.63 64.35
C THR A 419 -0.86 -35.94 65.11
N TRP A 420 -1.93 -36.66 64.79
CA TRP A 420 -2.04 -38.10 64.99
C TRP A 420 -2.09 -38.79 63.63
N ALA A 421 -1.24 -39.80 63.43
CA ALA A 421 -1.06 -40.50 62.18
C ALA A 421 -1.14 -42.03 62.34
N PRO A 422 -1.60 -42.76 61.31
CA PRO A 422 -1.63 -44.22 61.35
C PRO A 422 -0.24 -44.81 61.53
N SER A 423 -0.15 -45.93 62.25
CA SER A 423 1.07 -46.74 62.38
C SER A 423 0.85 -48.14 61.79
N THR A 424 1.84 -49.02 61.95
CA THR A 424 1.76 -50.45 61.63
C THR A 424 1.62 -51.32 62.88
N GLY A 425 1.37 -50.73 64.06
CA GLY A 425 1.25 -51.41 65.35
C GLY A 425 0.03 -50.95 66.14
N THR A 426 -0.08 -51.35 67.41
CA THR A 426 -1.25 -51.03 68.26
C THR A 426 -1.27 -49.59 68.79
N THR A 427 -0.22 -48.80 68.57
CA THR A 427 -0.08 -47.41 69.01
C THR A 427 -0.22 -46.43 67.85
N VAL A 428 -1.08 -45.41 67.98
CA VAL A 428 -1.18 -44.31 67.00
C VAL A 428 0.07 -43.45 67.11
N ASN A 429 0.65 -43.05 65.96
CA ASN A 429 1.81 -42.15 65.95
C ASN A 429 1.36 -40.73 66.30
N THR A 430 2.01 -40.08 67.25
CA THR A 430 1.68 -38.72 67.69
C THR A 430 2.87 -37.79 67.53
N ASN A 431 2.66 -36.58 67.01
CA ASN A 431 3.65 -35.50 66.98
C ASN A 431 3.01 -34.21 67.51
N GLY A 432 3.71 -33.43 68.34
CA GLY A 432 3.23 -32.13 68.86
C GLY A 432 2.02 -32.14 69.81
N MET A 433 1.23 -33.22 69.88
CA MET A 433 0.01 -33.34 70.69
C MET A 433 -0.11 -34.71 71.36
N PRO A 434 -0.31 -34.78 72.69
CA PRO A 434 -0.52 -36.06 73.39
C PRO A 434 -1.86 -36.69 73.01
N ARG A 435 -1.99 -38.01 73.18
CA ARG A 435 -3.22 -38.77 72.90
C ARG A 435 -3.59 -39.67 74.08
N THR A 436 -4.87 -39.69 74.44
CA THR A 436 -5.49 -40.69 75.32
C THR A 436 -6.69 -41.29 74.61
N ALA A 437 -6.99 -42.56 74.86
CA ALA A 437 -8.15 -43.23 74.26
C ALA A 437 -8.88 -44.14 75.26
N VAL A 438 -10.16 -44.38 74.98
CA VAL A 438 -11.04 -45.30 75.68
C VAL A 438 -11.61 -46.27 74.64
N GLY A 439 -11.48 -47.58 74.89
CA GLY A 439 -11.77 -48.63 73.92
C GLY A 439 -10.50 -49.26 73.32
N THR A 440 -10.68 -50.27 72.47
CA THR A 440 -9.60 -51.02 71.81
C THR A 440 -9.13 -50.29 70.56
N VAL A 441 -7.83 -50.06 70.45
CA VAL A 441 -7.18 -49.45 69.29
C VAL A 441 -6.57 -50.53 68.40
N ALA A 442 -6.81 -50.47 67.09
CA ALA A 442 -6.23 -51.40 66.10
C ALA A 442 -5.85 -50.66 64.81
N THR A 443 -4.98 -51.25 63.99
CA THR A 443 -4.63 -50.71 62.65
C THR A 443 -5.08 -51.70 61.57
N PRO A 444 -6.26 -51.49 60.95
CA PRO A 444 -6.78 -52.39 59.92
C PRO A 444 -5.87 -52.46 58.69
N THR A 445 -5.74 -53.65 58.10
CA THR A 445 -5.03 -53.86 56.83
C THR A 445 -5.69 -53.08 55.69
N LEU A 446 -4.88 -52.66 54.71
CA LEU A 446 -5.36 -52.07 53.46
C LEU A 446 -6.11 -53.12 52.63
N ALA A 447 -7.22 -52.71 52.00
CA ALA A 447 -7.91 -53.47 50.97
C ALA A 447 -8.29 -52.56 49.80
N THR A 448 -8.50 -53.13 48.62
CA THR A 448 -8.79 -52.39 47.37
C THR A 448 -10.28 -52.20 47.11
N THR A 449 -11.14 -52.45 48.10
CA THR A 449 -12.60 -52.51 47.93
C THR A 449 -13.25 -51.14 47.77
N ASN A 450 -12.76 -50.12 48.49
CA ASN A 450 -13.29 -48.76 48.48
C ASN A 450 -12.26 -47.76 49.07
N LEU A 451 -12.62 -46.47 49.13
CA LEU A 451 -11.73 -45.44 49.67
C LEU A 451 -11.40 -45.66 51.16
N SER A 452 -12.40 -45.92 52.02
CA SER A 452 -12.18 -46.10 53.46
C SER A 452 -11.23 -47.26 53.77
N THR A 453 -11.31 -48.37 53.00
CA THR A 453 -10.44 -49.54 53.19
C THR A 453 -9.07 -49.44 52.53
N SER A 454 -8.90 -48.60 51.51
CA SER A 454 -7.61 -48.41 50.79
C SER A 454 -6.70 -47.34 51.41
N MET A 455 -7.18 -46.58 52.40
CA MET A 455 -6.37 -45.66 53.20
C MET A 455 -5.75 -46.34 54.43
N ARG A 456 -4.53 -45.89 54.79
CA ARG A 456 -3.93 -46.19 56.10
C ARG A 456 -4.76 -45.47 57.17
N ARG A 457 -5.14 -46.20 58.21
CA ARG A 457 -6.01 -45.74 59.29
C ARG A 457 -5.80 -46.54 60.56
N TRP A 458 -6.26 -46.00 61.68
CA TRP A 458 -6.47 -46.75 62.91
C TRP A 458 -7.96 -46.79 63.24
N ARG A 459 -8.37 -47.80 64.00
CA ARG A 459 -9.73 -48.06 64.46
C ARG A 459 -9.79 -47.87 65.97
N VAL A 460 -10.87 -47.31 66.47
CA VAL A 460 -11.20 -47.35 67.90
C VAL A 460 -12.57 -47.98 68.08
N THR A 461 -12.63 -49.03 68.91
CA THR A 461 -13.82 -49.84 69.16
C THR A 461 -14.18 -49.82 70.64
N SER A 462 -15.44 -49.55 70.97
CA SER A 462 -15.92 -49.54 72.37
C SER A 462 -15.99 -50.95 72.96
N ALA A 463 -16.21 -51.05 74.28
CA ALA A 463 -16.70 -52.30 74.86
C ALA A 463 -18.10 -52.67 74.31
N ALA A 464 -18.45 -53.95 74.36
CA ALA A 464 -19.76 -54.47 73.95
C ALA A 464 -20.76 -54.55 75.12
N THR A 465 -20.72 -53.56 76.01
CA THR A 465 -21.65 -53.37 77.14
C THR A 465 -22.48 -52.12 76.91
N ALA A 466 -23.67 -52.01 77.51
CA ALA A 466 -24.42 -50.75 77.48
C ALA A 466 -23.61 -49.60 78.08
N ASP A 467 -23.85 -48.39 77.59
CA ASP A 467 -23.22 -47.13 77.99
C ASP A 467 -21.68 -47.19 77.94
N ALA A 468 -21.16 -47.71 76.82
CA ALA A 468 -19.74 -47.77 76.50
C ALA A 468 -19.37 -46.79 75.37
N ALA A 469 -18.17 -46.21 75.45
CA ALA A 469 -17.64 -45.28 74.47
C ALA A 469 -16.38 -45.80 73.77
N ALA A 470 -16.25 -45.43 72.49
CA ALA A 470 -15.00 -45.33 71.76
C ALA A 470 -14.59 -43.85 71.76
N GLU A 471 -13.52 -43.50 72.47
CA GLU A 471 -13.04 -42.11 72.56
C GLU A 471 -11.55 -42.03 72.19
N GLU A 472 -11.18 -40.98 71.48
CA GLU A 472 -9.82 -40.43 71.42
C GLU A 472 -9.86 -38.95 71.74
N ARG A 473 -8.86 -38.51 72.51
CA ARG A 473 -8.72 -37.12 72.93
C ARG A 473 -7.27 -36.72 73.08
N SER A 474 -7.01 -35.42 72.94
CA SER A 474 -5.76 -34.88 73.49
C SER A 474 -5.85 -34.75 75.00
N ALA A 475 -4.79 -35.14 75.69
CA ALA A 475 -4.62 -34.93 77.13
C ALA A 475 -4.19 -33.48 77.48
N GLY A 476 -3.91 -32.65 76.46
CA GLY A 476 -3.54 -31.25 76.60
C GLY A 476 -4.32 -30.34 75.64
N TRP A 477 -4.27 -29.04 75.91
CA TRP A 477 -4.79 -28.00 75.02
C TRP A 477 -3.91 -27.86 73.77
N VAL A 478 -4.52 -27.51 72.64
CA VAL A 478 -3.83 -27.55 71.33
C VAL A 478 -4.05 -26.28 70.52
N CYS A 479 -5.22 -25.64 70.64
CA CYS A 479 -5.54 -24.41 69.93
C CYS A 479 -6.55 -23.54 70.69
N TRP A 480 -6.69 -22.28 70.28
CA TRP A 480 -7.73 -21.32 70.66
C TRP A 480 -7.84 -20.26 69.56
N ARG A 481 -8.93 -19.48 69.50
CA ARG A 481 -9.12 -18.48 68.43
C ARG A 481 -8.17 -17.28 68.56
N GLY A 482 -7.85 -16.89 69.80
CA GLY A 482 -7.11 -15.66 70.07
C GLY A 482 -8.02 -14.52 70.51
N ASN A 483 -7.45 -13.53 71.20
CA ASN A 483 -8.17 -12.38 71.76
C ASN A 483 -7.44 -11.02 71.55
N ALA A 484 -6.40 -11.00 70.71
CA ALA A 484 -5.70 -9.81 70.27
C ALA A 484 -4.99 -10.10 68.94
N ASP A 485 -4.73 -9.07 68.14
CA ASP A 485 -4.20 -9.20 66.78
C ASP A 485 -2.87 -9.97 66.76
N GLY A 486 -2.76 -10.95 65.86
CA GLY A 486 -1.61 -11.85 65.75
C GLY A 486 -1.51 -12.92 66.85
N LEU A 487 -2.46 -12.98 67.80
CA LEU A 487 -2.57 -14.10 68.74
C LEU A 487 -3.69 -15.06 68.33
N GLY A 488 -3.46 -16.34 68.56
CA GLY A 488 -4.44 -17.40 68.32
C GLY A 488 -4.28 -18.00 66.94
N GLY A 489 -5.41 -18.22 66.27
CA GLY A 489 -5.46 -18.85 64.97
C GLY A 489 -5.24 -20.36 65.03
N PHE A 490 -6.00 -21.10 64.21
CA PHE A 490 -5.76 -22.52 64.00
C PHE A 490 -6.32 -23.03 62.68
N THR A 491 -5.68 -24.06 62.14
CA THR A 491 -6.25 -24.97 61.16
C THR A 491 -6.31 -26.38 61.74
N TYR A 492 -7.49 -26.95 61.88
CA TYR A 492 -7.71 -28.32 62.34
C TYR A 492 -8.27 -29.16 61.19
N VAL A 493 -7.70 -30.33 60.93
CA VAL A 493 -8.21 -31.29 59.95
C VAL A 493 -8.35 -32.67 60.59
N ASN A 494 -9.46 -33.34 60.34
CA ASN A 494 -9.71 -34.71 60.79
C ASN A 494 -10.37 -35.52 59.68
N ARG A 495 -9.76 -36.64 59.30
CA ARG A 495 -10.31 -37.57 58.31
C ARG A 495 -10.74 -38.87 58.96
N LEU A 496 -12.04 -39.18 58.87
CA LEU A 496 -12.67 -40.30 59.57
C LEU A 496 -13.71 -41.03 58.71
N SER A 497 -14.06 -42.25 59.12
CA SER A 497 -15.15 -43.05 58.54
C SER A 497 -15.77 -43.96 59.60
N LEU A 498 -17.09 -44.17 59.57
CA LEU A 498 -17.76 -45.05 60.53
C LEU A 498 -17.61 -46.52 60.11
N VAL A 499 -17.58 -47.44 61.09
CA VAL A 499 -17.38 -48.87 60.85
C VAL A 499 -18.49 -49.70 61.49
N THR A 500 -18.76 -49.48 62.77
CA THR A 500 -19.77 -50.21 63.52
C THR A 500 -20.63 -49.21 64.26
N LEU A 501 -21.93 -49.26 63.99
CA LEU A 501 -22.89 -48.23 64.39
C LEU A 501 -24.12 -48.90 64.99
N GLN A 502 -24.64 -48.35 66.07
CA GLN A 502 -25.82 -48.89 66.75
C GLN A 502 -27.09 -48.06 66.44
N GLY A 503 -28.25 -48.60 66.83
CA GLY A 503 -29.54 -47.93 66.70
C GLY A 503 -29.71 -46.73 67.64
N THR A 504 -28.93 -46.68 68.72
CA THR A 504 -28.89 -45.59 69.72
C THR A 504 -27.44 -45.14 69.94
N GLY A 505 -27.25 -44.09 70.75
CA GLY A 505 -25.94 -43.44 70.97
C GLY A 505 -25.70 -42.25 70.05
N MET A 506 -24.49 -41.70 70.10
CA MET A 506 -24.08 -40.47 69.42
C MET A 506 -22.65 -40.56 68.88
N GLY A 507 -22.29 -39.62 68.01
CA GLY A 507 -20.91 -39.37 67.58
C GLY A 507 -20.60 -37.87 67.58
N PHE A 508 -19.38 -37.48 67.95
CA PHE A 508 -18.85 -36.12 67.84
C PHE A 508 -17.37 -36.17 67.46
N PHE A 509 -17.00 -35.41 66.45
CA PHE A 509 -15.65 -35.38 65.88
C PHE A 509 -15.28 -33.92 65.57
N GLY A 510 -14.26 -33.40 66.24
CA GLY A 510 -13.95 -31.96 66.19
C GLY A 510 -13.05 -31.49 67.33
N LEU A 511 -13.25 -30.25 67.74
CA LEU A 511 -12.58 -29.58 68.84
C LEU A 511 -13.53 -29.41 70.03
N TYR A 512 -13.02 -29.63 71.24
CA TYR A 512 -13.80 -29.62 72.48
C TYR A 512 -13.03 -28.93 73.63
N GLY A 513 -13.73 -28.07 74.38
CA GLY A 513 -13.22 -27.27 75.50
C GLY A 513 -13.02 -28.03 76.82
N SER A 514 -12.54 -29.27 76.74
CA SER A 514 -12.19 -30.12 77.89
C SER A 514 -11.13 -31.13 77.47
N THR A 515 -10.15 -31.44 78.32
CA THR A 515 -9.18 -32.54 78.12
C THR A 515 -9.56 -33.83 78.88
N ALA A 516 -10.60 -33.76 79.72
CA ALA A 516 -11.12 -34.91 80.45
C ALA A 516 -11.84 -35.90 79.52
N ALA A 517 -12.11 -37.12 80.01
CA ALA A 517 -12.98 -38.07 79.31
C ALA A 517 -14.42 -37.55 79.28
N LEU A 518 -15.11 -37.71 78.15
CA LEU A 518 -16.54 -37.42 78.07
C LEU A 518 -17.37 -38.54 78.74
N ALA A 519 -18.53 -38.18 79.31
CA ALA A 519 -19.42 -39.15 79.96
C ALA A 519 -19.96 -40.16 78.94
N THR A 520 -19.93 -41.46 79.25
CA THR A 520 -20.35 -42.50 78.29
C THR A 520 -21.84 -42.44 77.92
N THR A 521 -22.65 -41.76 78.72
CA THR A 521 -24.08 -41.46 78.51
C THR A 521 -24.35 -40.11 77.82
N LEU A 522 -23.31 -39.38 77.38
CA LEU A 522 -23.44 -38.09 76.69
C LEU A 522 -24.37 -38.20 75.47
N THR A 523 -25.21 -37.19 75.28
CA THR A 523 -26.05 -36.98 74.09
C THR A 523 -25.56 -35.76 73.30
N LEU A 524 -25.84 -35.72 72.00
CA LEU A 524 -25.43 -34.58 71.16
C LEU A 524 -26.11 -33.26 71.58
N SER A 525 -27.26 -33.32 72.24
CA SER A 525 -27.96 -32.15 72.81
C SER A 525 -27.32 -31.58 74.09
N ALA A 526 -26.25 -32.19 74.59
CA ALA A 526 -25.58 -31.81 75.84
C ALA A 526 -24.06 -31.57 75.67
N VAL A 527 -23.58 -31.44 74.43
CA VAL A 527 -22.19 -31.03 74.16
C VAL A 527 -22.04 -29.53 74.41
N VAL A 528 -20.86 -29.12 74.93
CA VAL A 528 -20.58 -27.73 75.29
C VAL A 528 -19.14 -27.32 74.95
N ASN A 529 -18.92 -26.02 74.72
CA ASN A 529 -17.62 -25.45 74.33
C ASN A 529 -16.96 -26.22 73.18
N CYS A 530 -17.69 -26.48 72.11
CA CYS A 530 -17.25 -27.40 71.05
C CYS A 530 -17.54 -26.85 69.65
N ILE A 531 -16.77 -27.34 68.68
CA ILE A 531 -17.01 -27.08 67.26
C ILE A 531 -16.57 -28.32 66.45
N GLY A 532 -17.42 -28.82 65.55
CA GLY A 532 -17.15 -30.03 64.79
C GLY A 532 -18.37 -30.62 64.09
N ILE A 533 -18.33 -31.93 63.81
CA ILE A 533 -19.45 -32.68 63.24
C ILE A 533 -19.89 -33.82 64.15
N GLY A 534 -21.17 -34.16 64.12
CA GLY A 534 -21.72 -35.21 64.96
C GLY A 534 -23.10 -35.71 64.56
N PHE A 535 -23.66 -36.60 65.35
CA PHE A 535 -25.01 -37.14 65.16
C PHE A 535 -25.57 -37.74 66.45
N GLN A 536 -26.89 -37.89 66.53
CA GLN A 536 -27.60 -38.64 67.55
C GLN A 536 -28.40 -39.75 66.85
N ARG A 537 -28.08 -41.02 67.11
CA ARG A 537 -28.76 -42.18 66.52
C ARG A 537 -30.16 -42.31 67.10
N GLY A 538 -31.12 -42.62 66.23
CA GLY A 538 -32.55 -42.54 66.53
C GLY A 538 -33.18 -41.17 66.28
N THR A 539 -32.38 -40.11 66.10
CA THR A 539 -32.87 -38.74 65.84
C THR A 539 -32.40 -38.20 64.48
N HIS A 540 -31.11 -38.32 64.16
CA HIS A 540 -30.53 -37.75 62.94
C HIS A 540 -30.25 -38.83 61.88
N THR A 541 -30.73 -38.59 60.66
CA THR A 541 -30.43 -39.39 59.46
C THR A 541 -29.09 -38.99 58.83
N ASN A 542 -28.81 -37.69 58.84
CA ASN A 542 -27.64 -37.04 58.27
C ASN A 542 -26.70 -36.51 59.37
N TRP A 543 -25.43 -36.34 59.03
CA TRP A 543 -24.46 -35.70 59.90
C TRP A 543 -24.85 -34.25 60.16
N GLN A 544 -24.65 -33.79 61.38
CA GLN A 544 -24.87 -32.42 61.80
C GLN A 544 -23.52 -31.71 61.93
N LEU A 545 -23.46 -30.46 61.50
CA LEU A 545 -22.53 -29.47 62.04
C LEU A 545 -22.96 -29.17 63.48
N VAL A 546 -21.98 -29.06 64.39
CA VAL A 546 -22.20 -28.95 65.83
C VAL A 546 -21.31 -27.83 66.37
N GLN A 547 -21.92 -26.81 66.97
CA GLN A 547 -21.23 -25.70 67.62
C GLN A 547 -21.87 -25.41 68.98
N ASN A 548 -21.07 -25.03 69.97
CA ASN A 548 -21.59 -24.47 71.21
C ASN A 548 -20.59 -23.57 71.97
N ASP A 549 -21.08 -22.48 72.55
CA ASP A 549 -20.31 -21.53 73.38
C ASP A 549 -20.44 -21.74 74.92
N ALA A 550 -21.14 -22.80 75.33
CA ALA A 550 -21.52 -23.17 76.71
C ALA A 550 -22.54 -22.25 77.42
N SER A 551 -23.21 -21.34 76.71
CA SER A 551 -24.33 -20.54 77.26
C SER A 551 -25.67 -21.29 77.27
N GLY A 552 -25.82 -22.35 76.47
CA GLY A 552 -27.07 -23.08 76.30
C GLY A 552 -26.91 -24.41 75.57
N ALA A 553 -28.02 -24.92 75.01
CA ALA A 553 -28.00 -26.12 74.17
C ALA A 553 -27.24 -25.87 72.85
N PRO A 554 -26.53 -26.88 72.31
CA PRO A 554 -25.73 -26.73 71.10
C PRO A 554 -26.57 -26.46 69.86
N THR A 555 -26.11 -25.53 69.02
CA THR A 555 -26.65 -25.33 67.67
C THR A 555 -26.24 -26.49 66.78
N LEU A 556 -27.24 -27.13 66.16
CA LEU A 556 -27.10 -28.26 65.25
C LEU A 556 -27.63 -27.89 63.87
N THR A 557 -26.83 -28.07 62.83
CA THR A 557 -27.21 -27.77 61.44
C THR A 557 -27.02 -29.01 60.57
N ASP A 558 -28.08 -29.43 59.87
CA ASP A 558 -28.03 -30.61 58.99
C ASP A 558 -27.11 -30.37 57.77
N LEU A 559 -26.11 -31.23 57.57
CA LEU A 559 -25.23 -31.21 56.38
C LEU A 559 -25.92 -31.74 55.11
N GLY A 560 -27.12 -32.32 55.24
CA GLY A 560 -27.97 -32.76 54.14
C GLY A 560 -27.69 -34.19 53.67
N ALA A 561 -28.49 -34.63 52.69
CA ALA A 561 -28.58 -36.03 52.25
C ALA A 561 -27.28 -36.62 51.66
N SER A 562 -26.33 -35.78 51.23
CA SER A 562 -25.00 -36.23 50.80
C SER A 562 -24.10 -36.70 51.96
N PHE A 563 -24.49 -36.42 53.21
CA PHE A 563 -23.76 -36.79 54.41
C PHE A 563 -24.58 -37.73 55.32
N PRO A 564 -24.93 -38.95 54.87
CA PRO A 564 -25.73 -39.89 55.66
C PRO A 564 -24.92 -40.51 56.81
N VAL A 565 -25.49 -40.54 58.02
CA VAL A 565 -24.86 -41.17 59.20
C VAL A 565 -24.77 -42.70 59.06
N ALA A 566 -25.69 -43.30 58.32
CA ALA A 566 -25.79 -44.75 58.20
C ALA A 566 -24.71 -45.38 57.27
N SER A 567 -23.91 -44.59 56.56
CA SER A 567 -22.86 -45.13 55.68
C SER A 567 -21.60 -45.51 56.45
N THR A 568 -21.17 -46.76 56.27
CA THR A 568 -19.88 -47.29 56.76
C THR A 568 -18.78 -47.31 55.68
N THR A 569 -19.04 -46.69 54.53
CA THR A 569 -18.09 -46.60 53.41
C THR A 569 -17.70 -45.17 53.05
N ASN A 570 -18.50 -44.18 53.45
CA ASN A 570 -18.18 -42.77 53.30
C ASN A 570 -16.92 -42.40 54.10
N VAL A 571 -16.16 -41.45 53.58
CA VAL A 571 -14.97 -40.89 54.23
C VAL A 571 -15.20 -39.39 54.37
N LEU A 572 -15.25 -38.91 55.61
CA LEU A 572 -15.43 -37.49 55.88
C LEU A 572 -14.09 -36.84 56.23
N THR A 573 -13.83 -35.68 55.63
CA THR A 573 -12.77 -34.77 56.04
C THR A 573 -13.40 -33.52 56.60
N LEU A 574 -13.35 -33.38 57.91
CA LEU A 574 -13.63 -32.11 58.59
C LEU A 574 -12.38 -31.23 58.52
N THR A 575 -12.55 -29.98 58.13
CA THR A 575 -11.58 -28.90 58.30
C THR A 575 -12.26 -27.77 59.07
N LEU A 576 -11.61 -27.30 60.13
CA LEU A 576 -12.00 -26.12 60.90
C LEU A 576 -10.86 -25.10 60.79
N LEU A 577 -11.18 -23.83 60.56
CA LEU A 577 -10.20 -22.76 60.43
C LEU A 577 -10.66 -21.53 61.20
N ALA A 578 -9.77 -20.93 61.97
CA ALA A 578 -9.95 -19.61 62.55
C ALA A 578 -8.66 -18.82 62.30
N ALA A 579 -8.78 -17.61 61.76
CA ALA A 579 -7.64 -16.69 61.72
C ALA A 579 -7.32 -16.19 63.15
N PRO A 580 -6.09 -15.69 63.41
CA PRO A 580 -5.75 -15.04 64.68
C PRO A 580 -6.74 -13.93 65.04
N ASN A 581 -7.26 -13.95 66.27
CA ASN A 581 -8.27 -13.01 66.77
C ASN A 581 -9.62 -13.02 65.99
N SER A 582 -9.90 -14.05 65.19
CA SER A 582 -11.12 -14.10 64.36
C SER A 582 -12.39 -14.15 65.20
N SER A 583 -13.37 -13.29 64.88
CA SER A 583 -14.74 -13.39 65.38
C SER A 583 -15.47 -14.62 64.86
N GLU A 584 -15.02 -15.21 63.75
CA GLU A 584 -15.67 -16.32 63.05
C GLU A 584 -14.82 -17.62 63.07
N ILE A 585 -15.47 -18.77 62.89
CA ILE A 585 -14.82 -20.04 62.56
C ILE A 585 -15.34 -20.52 61.21
N GLY A 586 -14.43 -20.72 60.26
CA GLY A 586 -14.72 -21.40 59.00
C GLY A 586 -14.77 -22.91 59.18
N VAL A 587 -15.79 -23.54 58.63
CA VAL A 587 -15.96 -25.00 58.65
C VAL A 587 -16.18 -25.52 57.25
N ARG A 588 -15.48 -26.61 56.94
CA ARG A 588 -15.54 -27.32 55.67
C ARG A 588 -15.62 -28.81 55.91
N VAL A 589 -16.66 -29.45 55.39
CA VAL A 589 -16.84 -30.90 55.45
C VAL A 589 -16.87 -31.46 54.04
N VAL A 590 -15.97 -32.40 53.73
CA VAL A 590 -15.94 -33.09 52.44
C VAL A 590 -16.30 -34.55 52.63
N GLU A 591 -17.22 -35.06 51.82
CA GLU A 591 -17.42 -36.49 51.61
C GLU A 591 -16.52 -36.93 50.44
N GLU A 592 -15.41 -37.62 50.75
CA GLU A 592 -14.30 -37.85 49.83
C GLU A 592 -14.59 -38.91 48.74
N VAL A 593 -15.70 -39.66 48.84
CA VAL A 593 -16.09 -40.67 47.84
C VAL A 593 -16.88 -40.03 46.70
N SER A 594 -17.82 -39.16 47.03
CA SER A 594 -18.70 -38.42 46.11
C SER A 594 -18.13 -37.05 45.69
N GLY A 595 -17.23 -36.49 46.50
CA GLY A 595 -16.74 -35.11 46.35
C GLY A 595 -17.72 -34.05 46.83
N ALA A 596 -18.80 -34.42 47.53
CA ALA A 596 -19.73 -33.45 48.11
C ALA A 596 -19.06 -32.59 49.18
N VAL A 597 -19.38 -31.30 49.22
CA VAL A 597 -18.78 -30.32 50.14
C VAL A 597 -19.88 -29.48 50.80
N VAL A 598 -19.76 -29.27 52.11
CA VAL A 598 -20.45 -28.19 52.84
C VAL A 598 -19.38 -27.26 53.40
N GLU A 599 -19.54 -25.96 53.16
CA GLU A 599 -18.68 -24.89 53.67
C GLU A 599 -19.56 -23.82 54.33
N ALA A 600 -19.14 -23.31 55.50
CA ALA A 600 -19.84 -22.29 56.26
C ALA A 600 -18.85 -21.43 57.05
N MET A 601 -19.17 -20.14 57.22
CA MET A 601 -18.59 -19.29 58.27
C MET A 601 -19.58 -19.19 59.42
N LEU A 602 -19.07 -19.28 60.65
CA LEU A 602 -19.87 -19.39 61.86
C LEU A 602 -19.43 -18.30 62.84
N ASP A 603 -20.36 -17.44 63.23
CA ASP A 603 -20.16 -16.23 64.04
C ASP A 603 -20.85 -16.28 65.42
N THR A 604 -21.72 -17.27 65.62
CA THR A 604 -22.69 -17.39 66.71
C THR A 604 -22.67 -18.78 67.33
N ASP A 605 -22.88 -18.89 68.65
CA ASP A 605 -22.79 -20.16 69.42
C ASP A 605 -21.48 -20.95 69.16
N ILE A 606 -20.38 -20.23 68.93
CA ILE A 606 -19.03 -20.78 68.74
C ILE A 606 -18.19 -20.63 70.02
N PRO A 607 -17.22 -21.52 70.29
CA PRO A 607 -16.35 -21.41 71.46
C PRO A 607 -15.75 -20.00 71.63
N ALA A 608 -15.79 -19.48 72.86
CA ALA A 608 -15.30 -18.14 73.18
C ALA A 608 -13.85 -17.91 72.72
N ALA A 609 -13.50 -16.66 72.41
CA ALA A 609 -12.17 -16.26 71.93
C ALA A 609 -11.02 -16.83 72.79
N THR A 610 -11.20 -16.85 74.11
CA THR A 610 -10.27 -17.36 75.14
C THR A 610 -10.41 -18.85 75.47
N GLN A 611 -11.37 -19.57 74.88
CA GLN A 611 -11.60 -20.98 75.16
C GLN A 611 -10.49 -21.82 74.51
N LEU A 612 -9.69 -22.47 75.34
CA LEU A 612 -8.74 -23.49 74.89
C LEU A 612 -9.49 -24.73 74.40
N LEU A 613 -9.04 -25.30 73.29
CA LEU A 613 -9.67 -26.41 72.61
C LEU A 613 -8.69 -27.59 72.45
N SER A 614 -9.26 -28.80 72.46
CA SER A 614 -8.54 -30.06 72.26
C SER A 614 -9.27 -30.94 71.24
N PRO A 615 -8.56 -31.66 70.34
CA PRO A 615 -9.18 -32.64 69.46
C PRO A 615 -9.93 -33.73 70.20
N ARG A 616 -11.07 -34.12 69.61
CA ARG A 616 -12.00 -35.12 70.13
C ARG A 616 -12.57 -35.96 69.00
N ASN A 617 -12.39 -37.27 69.11
CA ASN A 617 -13.17 -38.27 68.38
C ASN A 617 -13.95 -39.07 69.42
N TYR A 618 -15.26 -38.95 69.47
CA TYR A 618 -16.08 -39.59 70.50
C TYR A 618 -17.30 -40.26 69.88
N MET A 619 -17.59 -41.47 70.33
CA MET A 619 -18.74 -42.25 69.87
C MET A 619 -19.20 -43.19 71.00
N ASN A 620 -20.50 -43.25 71.30
CA ASN A 620 -21.05 -44.22 72.24
C ASN A 620 -22.14 -45.09 71.61
N ASN A 621 -22.44 -46.21 72.26
CA ASN A 621 -23.52 -47.14 71.86
C ASN A 621 -24.85 -46.87 72.57
N GLY A 622 -24.89 -45.92 73.51
CA GLY A 622 -26.02 -45.68 74.40
C GLY A 622 -26.40 -46.93 75.20
N ALA A 623 -27.67 -47.08 75.54
CA ALA A 623 -28.18 -48.25 76.27
C ALA A 623 -28.11 -49.59 75.48
N THR A 624 -27.51 -49.61 74.27
CA THR A 624 -27.36 -50.83 73.46
C THR A 624 -26.10 -51.61 73.86
N ALA A 625 -26.26 -52.84 74.34
CA ALA A 625 -25.14 -53.73 74.70
C ALA A 625 -24.44 -54.36 73.46
N ALA A 626 -23.88 -53.50 72.60
CA ALA A 626 -23.10 -53.89 71.42
C ALA A 626 -22.06 -52.80 71.11
N ALA A 627 -20.91 -53.18 70.53
CA ALA A 627 -19.82 -52.23 70.30
C ALA A 627 -20.11 -51.20 69.20
N VAL A 628 -19.58 -49.99 69.32
CA VAL A 628 -19.44 -49.01 68.24
C VAL A 628 -17.98 -48.87 67.82
N ALA A 629 -17.73 -48.49 66.58
CA ALA A 629 -16.38 -48.26 66.07
C ALA A 629 -16.35 -47.25 64.91
N TYR A 630 -15.30 -46.44 64.91
CA TYR A 630 -14.90 -45.59 63.79
C TYR A 630 -13.42 -45.84 63.44
N ASP A 631 -13.09 -45.54 62.19
CA ASP A 631 -11.72 -45.45 61.68
C ASP A 631 -11.34 -43.96 61.54
N CYS A 632 -10.09 -43.61 61.90
CA CYS A 632 -9.49 -42.31 61.61
C CYS A 632 -8.20 -42.50 60.81
N SER A 633 -8.01 -41.67 59.78
CA SER A 633 -6.87 -41.73 58.85
C SER A 633 -5.84 -40.64 59.11
N GLY A 634 -6.17 -39.66 59.96
CA GLY A 634 -5.28 -38.58 60.35
C GLY A 634 -6.04 -37.48 61.12
N VAL A 635 -5.41 -36.98 62.17
CA VAL A 635 -5.77 -35.72 62.84
C VAL A 635 -4.60 -34.77 62.70
N TYR A 636 -4.89 -33.52 62.39
CA TYR A 636 -3.92 -32.45 62.16
C TYR A 636 -4.41 -31.19 62.86
N VAL A 637 -3.50 -30.51 63.54
CA VAL A 637 -3.70 -29.15 64.07
C VAL A 637 -2.48 -28.34 63.70
N GLU A 638 -2.70 -27.14 63.19
CA GLU A 638 -1.70 -26.12 62.94
C GLU A 638 -2.17 -24.84 63.62
N THR A 639 -1.23 -24.04 64.08
CA THR A 639 -1.49 -22.78 64.78
C THR A 639 -0.43 -21.75 64.39
N ASP A 640 -0.84 -20.48 64.36
CA ASP A 640 -0.10 -19.41 63.69
C ASP A 640 0.89 -18.64 64.60
N TYR A 641 1.29 -19.21 65.76
CA TYR A 641 2.21 -18.60 66.74
C TYR A 641 3.71 -18.75 66.44
#